data_AF-R7YLV4-F1
#
_entry.id   AF-R7YLV4-F1
#
_cell.length_a   1.000
_cell.length_b   1.000
_cell.length_c   1.000
_cell.angle_alpha   90.00
_cell.angle_beta   90.00
_cell.angle_gamma   90.00
#
_symmetry.space_group_name_H-M   'P 1'
#
loop_
_entity.id
_entity.type
_entity.pdbx_description
1 polymer ?
#
loop_
_entity_poly.entity_id
_entity_poly.type
_entity_poly.pdbx_seq_one_letter_code
_entity_poly.pdbx_strand_id
1 'polypeptide(L)'
;MSTYPSALSADGAFDQLSDFQGRLNTSTSIDDDGRVSINIRQRKHGLSTLFHPRLRGPSSSDSLTDLPLLGESSETSSISEQGPPPRLNIVIQVVGSRGDVQPFIALGLVLKNTFGHRVRIATHSVFKKMVEGHDLEFFNIGGNPEELMSFMVRNPGLLPSYKSIHSGDVKQQRKIIYEILEGCWRSCIATGNGMKVEDEREHSGAHGPQKSRTPFIAEAIIANPPSFAHIHCAEKLGVPLHLMFTMPYSPTEAFPHPLARIRGSTLRKGMTSRLSYALIERLIWHGLGDLLNRFRENTLHLEPLNLMWATGLLTRLKIPYTYCWSPHLLPKPKDWSSHISVSGFYILPGDETFEPSAELQKFLQDGEPPVYIGFGSIVVDNPEAMTSMVLEAVRLAGVRAIISKGWLGLGADGSELPKDVFLLGNVPHSWLFEHVSAVVHHGGAGTTAAGLAAGKPTVIVPFFGDQHFWGRIVADVGAGPCPIPYSKQTAHKLAQQLREAIHPEVRIRARRIGLKLQQERGCENGARSFHRSLKICESRCCIAPDRVATWEVGGKQVRLSALAAAVLLDRGLLGSKQLTVFRQREYQVEDRPTDPLTGGASAFFGSFGEVAYRTYDLPKQIVKAMRDESKRQQRCEVTITRENQPTDDGNVTTSPTSASALQRRIEDAHPPIVRVDDDSSEPESIGSSLPKGLTVALAVGQGVGRLGKAVLSSPMHFSLGIARGFQSIPIAYGDTTVRKPEKVSGILSGIEVGSKELGYGFYDGVTGIVMQPVRGAKEGGAIGLVKGIGKGVGGLVFKPGAGLFGLPAYAFQGVSQELHKLFGTDYKRHIAASRLAQGREELSRCGVEEQNEIVRTWEKICG
;
A
#
# COMPACT_ATOMS: atom_id res chain seq x y z
N MET A 1 -55.59 12.72 -36.69
CA MET A 1 -55.97 12.83 -35.26
C MET A 1 -55.21 11.74 -34.51
N SER A 2 -54.49 12.13 -33.47
CA SER A 2 -53.73 11.32 -32.48
C SER A 2 -52.54 10.47 -32.95
N THR A 3 -51.36 11.03 -32.70
CA THR A 3 -50.00 10.48 -32.74
C THR A 3 -49.55 10.06 -31.34
N TYR A 4 -48.88 8.91 -31.20
CA TYR A 4 -47.99 8.58 -30.07
C TYR A 4 -46.64 8.04 -30.59
N PRO A 5 -45.48 8.46 -30.05
CA PRO A 5 -44.16 8.06 -30.53
C PRO A 5 -43.54 6.88 -29.75
N SER A 6 -42.67 6.16 -30.46
CA SER A 6 -41.87 5.01 -30.05
C SER A 6 -40.73 5.35 -29.09
N ALA A 7 -40.48 4.45 -28.14
CA ALA A 7 -39.53 4.58 -27.04
C ALA A 7 -38.05 4.37 -27.41
N LEU A 8 -37.26 5.30 -26.87
CA LEU A 8 -35.84 5.37 -26.49
C LEU A 8 -34.96 4.11 -26.52
N SER A 9 -33.78 4.31 -27.11
CA SER A 9 -32.57 3.48 -27.09
C SER A 9 -31.88 3.46 -25.71
N ALA A 10 -31.32 2.31 -25.37
CA ALA A 10 -30.59 2.04 -24.14
C ALA A 10 -29.08 2.29 -24.32
N ASP A 11 -28.64 3.55 -24.20
CA ASP A 11 -27.21 3.95 -24.26
C ASP A 11 -26.76 4.84 -23.09
N GLY A 12 -27.53 4.92 -21.99
CA GLY A 12 -27.41 6.03 -21.02
C GLY A 12 -27.05 5.71 -19.57
N ALA A 13 -26.39 4.58 -19.24
CA ALA A 13 -26.25 4.17 -17.82
C ALA A 13 -24.81 4.09 -17.25
N PHE A 14 -23.76 4.33 -18.04
CA PHE A 14 -22.37 4.28 -17.53
C PHE A 14 -21.70 5.65 -17.36
N ASP A 15 -22.43 6.74 -17.60
CA ASP A 15 -21.83 8.05 -17.85
C ASP A 15 -22.45 9.13 -16.96
N GLN A 16 -22.26 9.02 -15.63
CA GLN A 16 -22.45 10.13 -14.69
C GLN A 16 -21.92 9.80 -13.29
N LEU A 17 -20.66 10.14 -13.04
CA LEU A 17 -20.09 10.23 -11.69
C LEU A 17 -20.45 11.59 -11.08
N SER A 18 -21.62 11.69 -10.45
CA SER A 18 -21.97 12.81 -9.57
C SER A 18 -21.62 12.45 -8.13
N ASP A 19 -20.71 13.18 -7.49
CA ASP A 19 -21.06 14.23 -6.52
C ASP A 19 -19.82 14.64 -5.69
N PHE A 20 -19.49 15.94 -5.74
CA PHE A 20 -18.65 16.62 -4.73
C PHE A 20 -19.48 17.79 -4.22
N GLN A 21 -20.14 17.60 -3.08
CA GLN A 21 -20.89 18.63 -2.35
C GLN A 21 -21.86 19.46 -3.21
N GLY A 22 -22.57 18.93 -4.21
CA GLY A 22 -23.52 19.73 -5.01
C GLY A 22 -22.97 21.04 -5.62
N ARG A 23 -21.64 21.21 -5.69
CA ARG A 23 -20.96 22.49 -6.00
C ARG A 23 -19.88 22.37 -7.08
N LEU A 24 -19.39 21.16 -7.36
CA LEU A 24 -18.47 20.84 -8.46
C LEU A 24 -18.98 19.63 -9.25
N ASN A 25 -19.17 19.77 -10.56
CA ASN A 25 -19.40 18.63 -11.45
C ASN A 25 -18.04 18.15 -11.95
N THR A 26 -17.62 16.97 -11.50
CA THR A 26 -16.42 16.29 -12.00
C THR A 26 -16.86 15.09 -12.80
N SER A 27 -16.60 15.06 -14.11
CA SER A 27 -16.77 13.84 -14.89
C SER A 27 -15.40 13.21 -15.15
N THR A 28 -15.33 11.89 -14.99
CA THR A 28 -14.13 11.10 -15.31
C THR A 28 -14.46 10.10 -16.39
N SER A 29 -13.68 10.09 -17.46
CA SER A 29 -13.75 9.11 -18.56
C SER A 29 -12.38 8.49 -18.77
N ILE A 30 -12.32 7.32 -19.41
CA ILE A 30 -11.05 6.66 -19.75
C ILE A 30 -10.74 6.92 -21.21
N ASP A 31 -9.47 7.22 -21.49
CA ASP A 31 -8.98 7.46 -22.84
C ASP A 31 -8.38 6.21 -23.45
N ASP A 32 -8.29 6.19 -24.78
CA ASP A 32 -7.66 5.10 -25.55
C ASP A 32 -6.16 4.89 -25.18
N ASP A 33 -5.53 5.89 -24.56
CA ASP A 33 -4.14 5.84 -24.07
C ASP A 33 -4.01 5.41 -22.59
N GLY A 34 -5.14 5.04 -21.96
CA GLY A 34 -5.19 4.52 -20.60
C GLY A 34 -5.23 5.53 -19.47
N ARG A 35 -5.05 6.81 -19.76
CA ARG A 35 -5.12 7.85 -18.72
C ARG A 35 -6.57 8.18 -18.37
N VAL A 36 -6.79 8.56 -17.11
CA VAL A 36 -8.11 9.02 -16.65
C VAL A 36 -8.28 10.47 -17.08
N SER A 37 -9.22 10.70 -17.97
CA SER A 37 -9.63 12.04 -18.36
C SER A 37 -10.52 12.66 -17.31
N ILE A 38 -10.06 13.77 -16.75
CA ILE A 38 -10.75 14.52 -15.70
C ILE A 38 -11.26 15.83 -16.28
N ASN A 39 -12.57 16.07 -16.19
CA ASN A 39 -13.21 17.35 -16.50
C ASN A 39 -13.81 17.94 -15.23
N ILE A 40 -13.40 19.15 -14.86
CA ILE A 40 -13.86 19.81 -13.63
C ILE A 40 -14.59 21.11 -13.98
N ARG A 41 -15.91 21.12 -13.76
CA ARG A 41 -16.79 22.26 -13.96
C ARG A 41 -17.28 22.83 -12.63
N GLN A 42 -16.95 24.09 -12.35
CA GLN A 42 -17.40 24.84 -11.19
C GLN A 42 -18.81 25.39 -11.43
N ARG A 43 -19.75 25.20 -10.49
CA ARG A 43 -21.17 25.53 -10.74
C ARG A 43 -21.59 26.98 -10.42
N LYS A 44 -20.83 27.78 -9.63
CA LYS A 44 -21.06 29.24 -9.42
C LYS A 44 -19.80 29.99 -8.94
N HIS A 45 -19.70 31.29 -9.26
CA HIS A 45 -18.57 32.24 -9.01
C HIS A 45 -18.25 32.61 -7.54
N GLY A 46 -18.83 31.96 -6.54
CA GLY A 46 -18.74 32.41 -5.13
C GLY A 46 -17.64 31.78 -4.26
N LEU A 47 -16.56 31.24 -4.84
CA LEU A 47 -15.66 30.30 -4.12
C LEU A 47 -14.17 30.68 -4.06
N SER A 48 -13.78 31.93 -4.37
CA SER A 48 -12.38 32.35 -4.17
C SER A 48 -11.95 32.37 -2.68
N THR A 49 -12.89 32.30 -1.73
CA THR A 49 -12.65 32.49 -0.29
C THR A 49 -12.65 31.23 0.57
N LEU A 50 -12.94 30.03 0.01
CA LEU A 50 -12.92 28.77 0.77
C LEU A 50 -11.60 27.99 0.64
N PHE A 51 -10.71 28.44 -0.25
CA PHE A 51 -9.37 27.86 -0.45
C PHE A 51 -8.23 28.70 0.15
N HIS A 52 -8.51 29.67 1.04
CA HIS A 52 -7.52 30.32 1.92
C HIS A 52 -8.24 31.04 3.09
N PRO A 53 -7.78 31.00 4.36
CA PRO A 53 -6.40 30.79 4.80
C PRO A 53 -6.21 29.83 6.02
N ARG A 54 -5.45 28.74 5.83
CA ARG A 54 -4.48 28.20 6.82
C ARG A 54 -3.19 27.69 6.15
N LEU A 55 -2.91 28.14 4.94
CA LEU A 55 -1.68 27.83 4.19
C LEU A 55 -0.85 29.10 3.95
N ARG A 56 -0.68 29.94 4.98
CA ARG A 56 0.45 30.87 5.03
C ARG A 56 1.57 30.15 5.77
N GLY A 57 2.60 29.73 5.04
CA GLY A 57 3.95 29.71 5.60
C GLY A 57 4.37 31.14 5.97
N PRO A 58 5.38 31.34 6.82
CA PRO A 58 5.83 32.67 7.19
C PRO A 58 6.16 33.48 5.92
N SER A 59 5.55 34.66 5.80
CA SER A 59 5.79 35.61 4.74
C SER A 59 7.23 36.10 4.80
N SER A 60 7.95 35.92 3.70
CA SER A 60 9.23 36.56 3.44
C SER A 60 9.04 38.06 3.27
N SER A 61 9.48 38.82 4.27
CA SER A 61 9.91 40.20 4.10
C SER A 61 11.19 40.36 4.92
N ASP A 62 12.31 39.99 4.31
CA ASP A 62 13.59 40.66 4.56
C ASP A 62 14.49 40.46 3.32
N SER A 63 14.91 41.61 2.81
CA SER A 63 15.94 41.90 1.80
C SER A 63 16.42 40.79 0.84
N LEU A 64 16.10 41.00 -0.44
CA LEU A 64 16.86 40.54 -1.60
C LEU A 64 18.28 41.14 -1.58
N THR A 65 19.30 40.31 -1.47
CA THR A 65 20.63 40.52 -2.10
C THR A 65 21.44 39.22 -1.99
N ASP A 66 21.90 38.72 -3.14
CA ASP A 66 22.92 37.69 -3.39
C ASP A 66 23.03 36.50 -2.43
N LEU A 67 22.46 35.34 -2.82
CA LEU A 67 22.86 34.04 -2.30
C LEU A 67 23.10 33.04 -3.46
N PRO A 68 24.25 32.35 -3.51
CA PRO A 68 24.68 31.60 -4.68
C PRO A 68 23.96 30.27 -4.87
N LEU A 69 23.90 29.83 -6.13
CA LEU A 69 23.74 28.44 -6.53
C LEU A 69 24.79 27.56 -5.83
N LEU A 70 24.35 26.39 -5.34
CA LEU A 70 25.08 25.33 -4.62
C LEU A 70 25.34 25.57 -3.13
N GLY A 71 24.95 24.57 -2.33
CA GLY A 71 25.23 24.50 -0.90
C GLY A 71 24.92 23.12 -0.32
N GLU A 72 25.80 22.15 -0.56
CA GLU A 72 25.91 20.88 0.20
C GLU A 72 26.40 21.09 1.65
N SER A 73 26.54 22.32 2.15
CA SER A 73 27.34 22.63 3.33
C SER A 73 26.59 22.85 4.65
N SER A 74 25.28 22.63 4.73
CA SER A 74 24.54 22.72 6.02
C SER A 74 23.73 21.47 6.39
N GLU A 75 23.74 20.42 5.57
CA GLU A 75 22.86 19.25 5.76
C GLU A 75 23.59 17.94 6.11
N THR A 76 24.92 17.93 6.04
CA THR A 76 25.79 16.86 6.54
C THR A 76 25.95 16.88 8.06
N SER A 77 25.63 18.01 8.70
CA SER A 77 25.79 18.21 10.15
C SER A 77 24.87 17.31 11.00
N SER A 78 23.62 17.08 10.59
CA SER A 78 22.65 16.35 11.42
C SER A 78 22.90 14.85 11.55
N ILE A 79 23.58 14.22 10.58
CA ILE A 79 24.03 12.83 10.69
C ILE A 79 25.34 12.77 11.49
N SER A 80 26.21 13.78 11.37
CA SER A 80 27.50 13.82 12.09
C SER A 80 27.34 13.98 13.61
N GLU A 81 26.30 14.67 14.07
CA GLU A 81 26.05 14.89 15.51
C GLU A 81 25.42 13.68 16.24
N GLN A 82 24.83 12.71 15.52
CA GLN A 82 24.05 11.60 16.11
C GLN A 82 24.72 10.22 16.01
N GLY A 83 25.93 10.16 15.43
CA GLY A 83 26.66 8.92 15.15
C GLY A 83 26.01 8.07 14.04
N PRO A 84 26.71 7.03 13.52
CA PRO A 84 26.18 6.18 12.46
C PRO A 84 24.92 5.43 12.93
N PRO A 85 23.90 5.25 12.06
CA PRO A 85 22.67 4.54 12.42
C PRO A 85 22.98 3.11 12.90
N PRO A 86 22.22 2.55 13.87
CA PRO A 86 22.40 1.16 14.25
C PRO A 86 22.08 0.25 13.06
N ARG A 87 22.67 -0.94 13.03
CA ARG A 87 22.41 -1.91 11.95
C ARG A 87 20.94 -2.33 11.94
N LEU A 88 20.29 -2.20 10.78
CA LEU A 88 18.89 -2.57 10.56
C LEU A 88 18.74 -3.72 9.55
N ASN A 89 17.70 -4.52 9.74
CA ASN A 89 17.07 -5.42 8.79
C ASN A 89 16.04 -4.61 8.00
N ILE A 90 16.39 -4.27 6.76
CA ILE A 90 15.55 -3.45 5.89
C ILE A 90 14.95 -4.36 4.83
N VAL A 91 13.62 -4.37 4.76
CA VAL A 91 12.91 -4.96 3.61
C VAL A 91 12.58 -3.86 2.61
N ILE A 92 12.93 -4.09 1.35
CA ILE A 92 12.59 -3.22 0.23
C ILE A 92 11.53 -3.92 -0.63
N GLN A 93 10.28 -3.48 -0.52
CA GLN A 93 9.14 -4.04 -1.26
C GLN A 93 8.97 -3.33 -2.60
N VAL A 94 9.17 -4.07 -3.70
CA VAL A 94 9.11 -3.51 -5.04
C VAL A 94 8.24 -4.38 -5.95
N VAL A 95 7.12 -3.82 -6.39
CA VAL A 95 6.24 -4.41 -7.40
C VAL A 95 6.42 -3.67 -8.71
N GLY A 96 6.70 -4.38 -9.79
CA GLY A 96 6.88 -3.78 -11.10
C GLY A 96 7.82 -4.55 -12.02
N SER A 97 8.24 -3.87 -13.08
CA SER A 97 9.14 -4.40 -14.10
C SER A 97 10.60 -4.32 -13.67
N ARG A 98 11.52 -4.74 -14.55
CA ARG A 98 12.97 -4.54 -14.33
C ARG A 98 13.32 -3.07 -14.05
N GLY A 99 12.63 -2.12 -14.71
CA GLY A 99 12.85 -0.69 -14.53
C GLY A 99 12.48 -0.18 -13.14
N ASP A 100 11.61 -0.90 -12.42
CA ASP A 100 11.26 -0.61 -11.03
C ASP A 100 12.24 -1.28 -10.07
N VAL A 101 12.60 -2.53 -10.31
CA VAL A 101 13.44 -3.34 -9.38
C VAL A 101 14.90 -2.92 -9.39
N GLN A 102 15.49 -2.67 -10.56
CA GLN A 102 16.92 -2.37 -10.70
C GLN A 102 17.38 -1.13 -9.89
N PRO A 103 16.64 0.00 -9.87
CA PRO A 103 16.89 1.12 -8.96
C PRO A 103 17.05 0.73 -7.48
N PHE A 104 16.23 -0.19 -7.00
CA PHE A 104 16.24 -0.59 -5.58
C PHE A 104 17.34 -1.58 -5.24
N ILE A 105 17.85 -2.33 -6.23
CA ILE A 105 19.09 -3.10 -6.07
C ILE A 105 20.26 -2.12 -5.83
N ALA A 106 20.35 -1.05 -6.64
CA ALA A 106 21.39 -0.04 -6.47
C ALA A 106 21.32 0.66 -5.11
N LEU A 107 20.11 1.02 -4.64
CA LEU A 107 19.90 1.53 -3.29
C LEU A 107 20.29 0.51 -2.22
N GLY A 108 19.89 -0.76 -2.40
CA GLY A 108 20.16 -1.84 -1.46
C GLY A 108 21.65 -2.08 -1.26
N LEU A 109 22.44 -1.99 -2.34
CA LEU A 109 23.89 -2.06 -2.29
C LEU A 109 24.49 -0.92 -1.44
N VAL A 110 24.00 0.31 -1.56
CA VAL A 110 24.47 1.43 -0.73
C VAL A 110 24.09 1.22 0.74
N LEU A 111 22.84 0.82 1.03
CA LEU A 111 22.38 0.55 2.40
C LEU A 111 23.20 -0.58 3.05
N LYS A 112 23.56 -1.62 2.29
CA LYS A 112 24.38 -2.74 2.76
C LYS A 112 25.84 -2.35 2.92
N ASN A 113 26.48 -1.86 1.87
CA ASN A 113 27.93 -1.69 1.82
C ASN A 113 28.41 -0.45 2.57
N THR A 114 27.64 0.64 2.55
CA THR A 114 28.01 1.90 3.20
C THR A 114 27.53 1.98 4.66
N PHE A 115 26.34 1.44 4.96
CA PHE A 115 25.71 1.56 6.29
C PHE A 115 25.62 0.22 7.06
N GLY A 116 26.10 -0.89 6.48
CA GLY A 116 26.17 -2.20 7.13
C GLY A 116 24.81 -2.90 7.33
N HIS A 117 23.73 -2.37 6.75
CA HIS A 117 22.39 -2.92 6.93
C HIS A 117 22.24 -4.29 6.27
N ARG A 118 21.35 -5.13 6.83
CA ARG A 118 20.92 -6.37 6.20
C ARG A 118 19.72 -6.06 5.31
N VAL A 119 19.92 -6.14 4.00
CA VAL A 119 18.91 -5.71 3.03
C VAL A 119 18.29 -6.92 2.34
N ARG A 120 16.95 -6.95 2.34
CA ARG A 120 16.13 -7.93 1.64
C ARG A 120 15.28 -7.23 0.57
N ILE A 121 15.45 -7.61 -0.68
CA ILE A 121 14.61 -7.15 -1.80
C ILE A 121 13.44 -8.13 -1.95
N ALA A 122 12.24 -7.63 -1.70
CA ALA A 122 10.99 -8.37 -1.83
C ALA A 122 10.33 -8.01 -3.17
N THR A 123 10.37 -8.92 -4.14
CA THR A 123 9.86 -8.70 -5.50
C THR A 123 9.50 -10.03 -6.19
N HIS A 124 9.19 -10.00 -7.49
CA HIS A 124 8.79 -11.15 -8.27
C HIS A 124 9.92 -12.19 -8.46
N SER A 125 9.56 -13.48 -8.53
CA SER A 125 10.49 -14.61 -8.66
C SER A 125 11.47 -14.52 -9.83
N VAL A 126 11.07 -13.90 -10.94
CA VAL A 126 11.90 -13.70 -12.14
C VAL A 126 13.17 -12.88 -11.86
N PHE A 127 13.17 -12.04 -10.82
CA PHE A 127 14.30 -11.20 -10.46
C PHE A 127 15.23 -11.82 -9.41
N LYS A 128 14.95 -13.06 -8.93
CA LYS A 128 15.77 -13.75 -7.92
C LYS A 128 17.26 -13.74 -8.26
N LYS A 129 17.61 -14.20 -9.47
CA LYS A 129 19.02 -14.25 -9.93
C LYS A 129 19.67 -12.88 -9.97
N MET A 130 18.92 -11.84 -10.35
CA MET A 130 19.43 -10.48 -10.42
C MET A 130 19.72 -9.90 -9.03
N VAL A 131 18.83 -10.16 -8.06
CA VAL A 131 19.01 -9.72 -6.67
C VAL A 131 20.17 -10.45 -6.00
N GLU A 132 20.17 -11.79 -6.06
CA GLU A 132 21.18 -12.64 -5.43
C GLU A 132 22.56 -12.45 -6.08
N GLY A 133 22.62 -12.14 -7.39
CA GLY A 133 23.87 -11.82 -8.09
C GLY A 133 24.56 -10.53 -7.62
N HIS A 134 23.89 -9.70 -6.83
CA HIS A 134 24.44 -8.51 -6.18
C HIS A 134 24.61 -8.69 -4.66
N ASP A 135 24.63 -9.94 -4.18
CA ASP A 135 24.75 -10.32 -2.77
C ASP A 135 23.67 -9.70 -1.86
N LEU A 136 22.47 -9.44 -2.37
CA LEU A 136 21.32 -9.00 -1.59
C LEU A 136 20.40 -10.19 -1.29
N GLU A 137 19.69 -10.17 -0.16
CA GLU A 137 18.70 -11.21 0.12
C GLU A 137 17.47 -11.04 -0.78
N PHE A 138 17.04 -12.11 -1.44
CA PHE A 138 15.81 -12.13 -2.23
C PHE A 138 14.63 -12.68 -1.43
N PHE A 139 13.45 -12.12 -1.63
CA PHE A 139 12.18 -12.69 -1.16
C PHE A 139 11.09 -12.59 -2.22
N ASN A 140 10.44 -13.72 -2.52
CA ASN A 140 9.35 -13.79 -3.48
C ASN A 140 8.04 -13.28 -2.85
N ILE A 141 7.47 -12.24 -3.45
CA ILE A 141 6.15 -11.72 -3.05
C ILE A 141 5.00 -12.30 -3.90
N GLY A 142 5.30 -13.13 -4.90
CA GLY A 142 4.31 -13.64 -5.84
C GLY A 142 4.00 -12.66 -6.98
N GLY A 143 3.04 -13.05 -7.82
CA GLY A 143 2.72 -12.36 -9.07
C GLY A 143 3.82 -12.44 -10.14
N ASN A 144 3.38 -12.42 -11.40
CA ASN A 144 4.27 -12.39 -12.56
C ASN A 144 4.20 -10.99 -13.21
N PRO A 145 5.33 -10.27 -13.34
CA PRO A 145 5.33 -8.94 -13.93
C PRO A 145 4.87 -8.94 -15.40
N GLU A 146 5.10 -10.01 -16.16
CA GLU A 146 4.60 -10.12 -17.54
C GLU A 146 3.07 -10.23 -17.60
N GLU A 147 2.48 -11.01 -16.69
CA GLU A 147 1.01 -11.08 -16.56
C GLU A 147 0.42 -9.73 -16.15
N LEU A 148 1.04 -9.06 -15.17
CA LEU A 148 0.63 -7.72 -14.73
C LEU A 148 0.74 -6.69 -15.86
N MET A 149 1.84 -6.69 -16.62
CA MET A 149 2.06 -5.78 -17.74
C MET A 149 1.13 -6.09 -18.91
N SER A 150 0.95 -7.36 -19.28
CA SER A 150 0.02 -7.75 -20.34
C SER A 150 -1.42 -7.33 -20.04
N PHE A 151 -1.85 -7.44 -18.77
CA PHE A 151 -3.13 -6.94 -18.32
C PHE A 151 -3.24 -5.42 -18.50
N MET A 152 -2.21 -4.66 -18.10
CA MET A 152 -2.18 -3.20 -18.26
C MET A 152 -2.11 -2.77 -19.73
N VAL A 153 -1.46 -3.52 -20.62
CA VAL A 153 -1.45 -3.18 -22.05
C VAL A 153 -2.81 -3.45 -22.69
N ARG A 154 -3.45 -4.59 -22.36
CA ARG A 154 -4.81 -4.90 -22.84
C ARG A 154 -5.88 -4.00 -22.21
N ASN A 155 -5.59 -3.46 -21.03
CA ASN A 155 -6.46 -2.56 -20.27
C ASN A 155 -5.67 -1.33 -19.83
N PRO A 156 -5.36 -0.41 -20.76
CA PRO A 156 -4.52 0.73 -20.45
C PRO A 156 -5.18 1.65 -19.40
N GLY A 157 -6.52 1.58 -19.28
CA GLY A 157 -7.31 2.32 -18.30
C GLY A 157 -7.14 1.88 -16.85
N LEU A 158 -7.19 2.85 -15.93
CA LEU A 158 -7.23 2.61 -14.47
C LEU A 158 -8.48 1.84 -13.99
N LEU A 159 -9.58 1.85 -14.76
CA LEU A 159 -10.73 0.99 -14.50
C LEU A 159 -10.78 -0.13 -15.56
N PRO A 160 -11.09 -1.37 -15.15
CA PRO A 160 -11.22 -2.47 -16.09
C PRO A 160 -12.30 -2.20 -17.15
N SER A 161 -12.03 -2.58 -18.40
CA SER A 161 -13.05 -2.54 -19.45
C SER A 161 -14.15 -3.57 -19.20
N TYR A 162 -15.36 -3.33 -19.72
CA TYR A 162 -16.48 -4.28 -19.60
C TYR A 162 -16.14 -5.68 -20.15
N LYS A 163 -15.35 -5.74 -21.24
CA LYS A 163 -14.88 -7.00 -21.83
C LYS A 163 -14.00 -7.79 -20.86
N SER A 164 -13.12 -7.11 -20.12
CA SER A 164 -12.19 -7.73 -19.16
C SER A 164 -12.85 -8.19 -17.85
N ILE A 165 -14.00 -7.60 -17.51
CA ILE A 165 -14.82 -8.06 -16.37
C ILE A 165 -15.47 -9.41 -16.73
N HIS A 166 -15.97 -9.56 -17.95
CA HIS A 166 -16.64 -10.78 -18.42
C HIS A 166 -15.68 -11.91 -18.81
N SER A 167 -14.46 -11.61 -19.27
CA SER A 167 -13.43 -12.62 -19.58
C SER A 167 -12.86 -13.33 -18.34
N GLY A 168 -13.12 -12.80 -17.14
CA GLY A 168 -12.57 -13.33 -15.88
C GLY A 168 -11.17 -12.80 -15.54
N ASP A 169 -10.55 -12.02 -16.42
CA ASP A 169 -9.20 -11.44 -16.25
C ASP A 169 -9.11 -10.59 -14.96
N VAL A 170 -10.17 -9.84 -14.64
CA VAL A 170 -10.24 -9.03 -13.42
C VAL A 170 -10.18 -9.89 -12.16
N LYS A 171 -10.81 -11.07 -12.15
CA LYS A 171 -10.80 -11.97 -10.98
C LYS A 171 -9.40 -12.54 -10.76
N GLN A 172 -8.71 -12.92 -11.83
CA GLN A 172 -7.33 -13.40 -11.78
C GLN A 172 -6.37 -12.29 -11.31
N GLN A 173 -6.49 -11.08 -11.87
CA GLN A 173 -5.67 -9.94 -11.47
C GLN A 173 -5.83 -9.59 -9.99
N ARG A 174 -7.07 -9.62 -9.48
CA ARG A 174 -7.36 -9.41 -8.04
C ARG A 174 -6.74 -10.48 -7.15
N LYS A 175 -6.69 -11.74 -7.62
CA LYS A 175 -6.02 -12.85 -6.92
C LYS A 175 -4.51 -12.62 -6.86
N ILE A 176 -3.90 -12.21 -7.97
CA ILE A 176 -2.46 -11.88 -8.04
C ILE A 176 -2.12 -10.73 -7.07
N ILE A 177 -2.93 -9.66 -7.07
CA ILE A 177 -2.73 -8.53 -6.14
C ILE A 177 -2.82 -9.01 -4.69
N TYR A 178 -3.79 -9.84 -4.34
CA TYR A 178 -3.92 -10.36 -2.98
C TYR A 178 -2.72 -11.24 -2.58
N GLU A 179 -2.22 -12.08 -3.50
CA GLU A 179 -0.98 -12.84 -3.28
C GLU A 179 0.22 -11.92 -3.02
N ILE A 180 0.35 -10.83 -3.77
CA ILE A 180 1.38 -9.80 -3.56
C ILE A 180 1.26 -9.16 -2.17
N LEU A 181 0.04 -8.83 -1.72
CA LEU A 181 -0.17 -8.28 -0.38
C LEU A 181 0.31 -9.24 0.72
N GLU A 182 -0.04 -10.53 0.61
CA GLU A 182 0.40 -11.57 1.54
C GLU A 182 1.91 -11.82 1.46
N GLY A 183 2.48 -11.82 0.25
CA GLY A 183 3.91 -11.93 0.01
C GLY A 183 4.70 -10.78 0.64
N CYS A 184 4.22 -9.54 0.50
CA CYS A 184 4.79 -8.38 1.16
C CYS A 184 4.78 -8.52 2.68
N TRP A 185 3.68 -9.00 3.29
CA TRP A 185 3.65 -9.28 4.73
C TRP A 185 4.68 -10.35 5.13
N ARG A 186 4.69 -11.49 4.43
CA ARG A 186 5.63 -12.58 4.67
C ARG A 186 7.08 -12.12 4.55
N SER A 187 7.40 -11.25 3.58
CA SER A 187 8.75 -10.73 3.39
C SER A 187 9.33 -10.01 4.62
N CYS A 188 8.44 -9.49 5.47
CA CYS A 188 8.81 -8.76 6.67
C CYS A 188 9.16 -9.66 7.86
N ILE A 189 8.67 -10.91 7.90
CA ILE A 189 8.75 -11.76 9.10
C ILE A 189 9.23 -13.19 8.85
N ALA A 190 9.09 -13.70 7.62
CA ALA A 190 9.39 -15.09 7.32
C ALA A 190 10.90 -15.31 7.09
N THR A 191 11.38 -16.48 7.49
CA THR A 191 12.68 -17.01 7.11
C THR A 191 12.68 -17.43 5.64
N GLY A 192 13.87 -17.59 5.06
CA GLY A 192 14.02 -18.03 3.67
C GLY A 192 13.70 -16.94 2.62
N ASN A 193 13.39 -17.39 1.41
CA ASN A 193 13.21 -16.53 0.23
C ASN A 193 11.77 -16.54 -0.33
N GLY A 194 10.80 -17.09 0.41
CA GLY A 194 9.39 -17.07 0.03
C GLY A 194 9.00 -17.99 -1.15
N MET A 195 9.87 -18.92 -1.54
CA MET A 195 9.58 -19.90 -2.61
C MET A 195 9.01 -21.19 -2.03
N LYS A 196 7.84 -21.63 -2.52
CA LYS A 196 7.13 -22.84 -2.03
C LYS A 196 7.99 -24.11 -2.02
N VAL A 197 8.83 -24.30 -3.04
CA VAL A 197 9.69 -25.50 -3.17
C VAL A 197 10.78 -25.56 -2.10
N GLU A 198 11.25 -24.41 -1.61
CA GLU A 198 12.19 -24.37 -0.49
C GLU A 198 11.46 -24.58 0.85
N ASP A 199 10.25 -24.01 1.00
CA ASP A 199 9.40 -24.22 2.19
C ASP A 199 8.99 -25.71 2.37
N GLU A 200 8.74 -26.46 1.28
CA GLU A 200 8.41 -27.90 1.31
C GLU A 200 9.60 -28.80 1.65
N ARG A 201 10.82 -28.43 1.21
CA ARG A 201 12.06 -29.11 1.61
C ARG A 201 12.37 -28.92 3.10
N GLU A 202 11.94 -27.80 3.68
CA GLU A 202 12.05 -27.54 5.12
C GLU A 202 11.09 -28.42 5.95
N HIS A 203 9.89 -28.74 5.43
CA HIS A 203 8.91 -29.58 6.13
C HIS A 203 9.15 -31.09 5.98
N SER A 204 9.98 -31.51 5.03
CA SER A 204 10.21 -32.93 4.71
C SER A 204 11.41 -33.58 5.42
N GLY A 205 12.06 -32.87 6.35
CA GLY A 205 13.04 -33.49 7.28
C GLY A 205 14.31 -34.06 6.64
N ALA A 206 14.63 -33.70 5.40
CA ALA A 206 15.84 -34.18 4.72
C ALA A 206 17.11 -33.58 5.37
N HIS A 207 17.76 -34.36 6.23
CA HIS A 207 19.01 -34.04 6.91
C HIS A 207 20.21 -33.89 5.94
N GLY A 208 20.36 -32.71 5.34
CA GLY A 208 21.65 -32.15 4.95
C GLY A 208 22.11 -31.13 6.00
N PRO A 209 23.40 -30.73 6.05
CA PRO A 209 23.89 -29.76 7.02
C PRO A 209 23.06 -28.47 6.90
N GLN A 210 22.22 -28.27 7.90
CA GLN A 210 21.25 -27.19 7.97
C GLN A 210 22.05 -25.91 8.16
N LYS A 211 22.32 -25.16 7.09
CA LYS A 211 22.70 -23.75 7.22
C LYS A 211 21.52 -23.09 7.91
N SER A 212 21.58 -22.99 9.24
CA SER A 212 20.59 -22.28 10.07
C SER A 212 20.37 -20.91 9.45
N ARG A 213 19.25 -20.73 8.73
CA ARG A 213 18.93 -19.47 8.07
C ARG A 213 18.53 -18.50 9.18
N THR A 214 19.42 -17.55 9.48
CA THR A 214 19.21 -16.42 10.39
C THR A 214 17.80 -15.84 10.25
N PRO A 215 16.98 -15.80 11.33
CA PRO A 215 15.68 -15.15 11.34
C PRO A 215 15.73 -13.75 10.75
N PHE A 216 14.69 -13.35 10.02
CA PHE A 216 14.58 -12.01 9.46
C PHE A 216 13.28 -11.37 9.90
N ILE A 217 13.38 -10.34 10.72
CA ILE A 217 12.24 -9.48 11.10
C ILE A 217 12.61 -8.06 10.69
N ALA A 218 11.81 -7.44 9.83
CA ALA A 218 12.05 -6.08 9.37
C ALA A 218 12.03 -5.08 10.54
N GLU A 219 13.04 -4.21 10.62
CA GLU A 219 13.05 -3.02 11.48
C GLU A 219 12.69 -1.75 10.70
N ALA A 220 12.71 -1.80 9.37
CA ALA A 220 12.24 -0.71 8.52
C ALA A 220 11.76 -1.25 7.18
N ILE A 221 10.81 -0.53 6.57
CA ILE A 221 10.26 -0.85 5.26
C ILE A 221 10.59 0.31 4.31
N ILE A 222 11.21 -0.01 3.18
CA ILE A 222 11.25 0.85 2.00
C ILE A 222 10.30 0.23 0.97
N ALA A 223 9.48 1.02 0.30
CA ALA A 223 8.59 0.45 -0.71
C ALA A 223 8.29 1.41 -1.85
N ASN A 224 7.95 0.86 -3.02
CA ASN A 224 7.28 1.63 -4.06
C ASN A 224 5.74 1.60 -3.87
N PRO A 225 5.01 2.66 -4.26
CA PRO A 225 3.55 2.72 -4.09
C PRO A 225 2.77 1.54 -4.73
N PRO A 226 3.15 0.99 -5.89
CA PRO A 226 2.47 -0.17 -6.48
C PRO A 226 2.41 -1.44 -5.61
N SER A 227 3.18 -1.52 -4.53
CA SER A 227 3.10 -2.65 -3.59
C SER A 227 1.82 -2.67 -2.75
N PHE A 228 1.22 -1.50 -2.48
CA PHE A 228 0.02 -1.25 -1.66
C PHE A 228 0.03 -1.77 -0.19
N ALA A 229 0.78 -2.83 0.12
CA ALA A 229 0.87 -3.45 1.45
C ALA A 229 1.68 -2.62 2.46
N HIS A 230 2.56 -1.74 1.96
CA HIS A 230 3.60 -1.04 2.70
C HIS A 230 3.15 -0.44 4.04
N ILE A 231 2.13 0.43 4.04
CA ILE A 231 1.68 1.17 5.23
C ILE A 231 0.97 0.26 6.21
N HIS A 232 0.27 -0.75 5.72
CA HIS A 232 -0.43 -1.71 6.56
C HIS A 232 0.55 -2.67 7.25
N CYS A 233 1.60 -3.11 6.56
CA CYS A 233 2.69 -3.89 7.16
C CYS A 233 3.45 -3.05 8.20
N ALA A 234 3.74 -1.79 7.88
CA ALA A 234 4.41 -0.86 8.80
C ALA A 234 3.58 -0.57 10.06
N GLU A 235 2.27 -0.33 9.90
CA GLU A 235 1.31 -0.19 11.01
C GLU A 235 1.29 -1.45 11.88
N LYS A 236 1.24 -2.63 11.24
CA LYS A 236 1.20 -3.90 11.96
C LYS A 236 2.45 -4.14 12.79
N LEU A 237 3.63 -3.96 12.22
CA LEU A 237 4.92 -4.18 12.90
C LEU A 237 5.27 -3.05 13.86
N GLY A 238 4.80 -1.84 13.61
CA GLY A 238 5.21 -0.65 14.35
C GLY A 238 6.61 -0.19 13.94
N VAL A 239 6.94 -0.26 12.66
CA VAL A 239 8.27 0.10 12.11
C VAL A 239 8.18 1.29 11.16
N PRO A 240 9.26 2.08 10.99
CA PRO A 240 9.32 3.16 10.01
C PRO A 240 9.09 2.68 8.57
N LEU A 241 8.30 3.45 7.82
CA LEU A 241 8.06 3.31 6.40
C LEU A 241 8.64 4.51 5.65
N HIS A 242 9.35 4.24 4.56
CA HIS A 242 9.78 5.24 3.59
C HIS A 242 9.36 4.83 2.19
N LEU A 243 8.65 5.71 1.47
CA LEU A 243 8.22 5.43 0.11
C LEU A 243 9.21 6.03 -0.88
N MET A 244 9.64 5.24 -1.86
CA MET A 244 10.52 5.73 -2.91
C MET A 244 9.95 5.40 -4.27
N PHE A 245 10.05 6.32 -5.22
CA PHE A 245 9.43 6.08 -6.51
C PHE A 245 10.04 6.88 -7.66
N THR A 246 9.83 6.35 -8.86
CA THR A 246 10.36 6.85 -10.12
C THR A 246 9.35 7.70 -10.90
N MET A 247 8.17 7.96 -10.36
CA MET A 247 7.24 8.94 -10.91
C MET A 247 6.50 9.69 -9.80
N PRO A 248 6.00 10.92 -10.05
CA PRO A 248 5.30 11.66 -9.01
C PRO A 248 4.02 10.97 -8.52
N TYR A 249 3.90 10.83 -7.20
CA TYR A 249 2.75 10.19 -6.54
C TYR A 249 2.16 11.05 -5.42
N SER A 250 2.87 12.10 -5.00
CA SER A 250 2.47 13.03 -3.94
C SER A 250 1.79 14.25 -4.55
N PRO A 251 0.67 14.72 -3.97
CA PRO A 251 -0.05 15.89 -4.47
C PRO A 251 0.84 17.13 -4.62
N THR A 252 0.77 17.78 -5.79
CA THR A 252 1.43 19.07 -6.06
C THR A 252 0.59 19.95 -6.98
N GLU A 253 0.80 21.26 -6.89
CA GLU A 253 0.28 22.25 -7.83
C GLU A 253 1.11 22.39 -9.11
N ALA A 254 2.32 21.84 -9.17
CA ALA A 254 3.23 22.03 -10.29
C ALA A 254 2.78 21.29 -11.57
N PHE A 255 2.28 20.06 -11.43
CA PHE A 255 1.87 19.20 -12.54
C PHE A 255 0.83 18.17 -12.07
N PRO A 256 -0.06 17.71 -12.97
CA PRO A 256 -1.05 16.69 -12.64
C PRO A 256 -0.41 15.33 -12.36
N HIS A 257 -1.19 14.45 -11.73
CA HIS A 257 -0.83 13.06 -11.54
C HIS A 257 -0.50 12.41 -12.91
N PRO A 258 0.59 11.65 -13.06
CA PRO A 258 1.01 11.09 -14.36
C PRO A 258 -0.05 10.23 -15.07
N LEU A 259 -0.86 9.50 -14.30
CA LEU A 259 -1.98 8.70 -14.80
C LEU A 259 -3.26 9.49 -15.15
N ALA A 260 -3.27 10.82 -14.92
CA ALA A 260 -4.41 11.68 -15.20
C ALA A 260 -4.16 12.54 -16.45
N ARG A 261 -5.22 12.73 -17.25
CA ARG A 261 -5.26 13.68 -18.37
C ARG A 261 -6.31 14.74 -18.09
N ILE A 262 -5.91 16.00 -18.00
CA ILE A 262 -6.86 17.09 -17.79
C ILE A 262 -7.34 17.56 -19.17
N ARG A 263 -8.61 17.26 -19.53
CA ARG A 263 -9.21 17.70 -20.81
C ARG A 263 -9.74 19.13 -20.76
N GLY A 264 -10.17 19.58 -19.59
CA GLY A 264 -10.69 20.93 -19.36
C GLY A 264 -10.96 21.16 -17.88
N SER A 265 -10.61 22.34 -17.38
CA SER A 265 -10.87 22.72 -16.01
C SER A 265 -11.20 24.20 -15.92
N THR A 266 -12.22 24.51 -15.12
CA THR A 266 -12.59 25.88 -14.74
C THR A 266 -11.81 26.39 -13.52
N LEU A 267 -11.01 25.52 -12.88
CA LEU A 267 -10.17 25.86 -11.73
C LEU A 267 -8.80 26.37 -12.16
N ARG A 268 -8.10 27.04 -11.23
CA ARG A 268 -6.68 27.39 -11.40
C ARG A 268 -5.87 26.12 -11.67
N LYS A 269 -4.99 26.15 -12.68
CA LYS A 269 -4.15 25.02 -13.13
C LYS A 269 -3.47 24.27 -11.98
N GLY A 270 -2.98 24.97 -10.97
CA GLY A 270 -2.37 24.37 -9.78
C GLY A 270 -3.34 23.55 -8.93
N MET A 271 -4.57 24.05 -8.70
CA MET A 271 -5.60 23.32 -7.97
C MET A 271 -6.07 22.09 -8.73
N THR A 272 -6.22 22.18 -10.06
CA THR A 272 -6.57 21.05 -10.92
C THR A 272 -5.50 19.95 -10.85
N SER A 273 -4.23 20.36 -10.88
CA SER A 273 -3.08 19.45 -10.74
C SER A 273 -3.13 18.73 -9.40
N ARG A 274 -3.30 19.45 -8.29
CA ARG A 274 -3.38 18.86 -6.95
C ARG A 274 -4.59 17.92 -6.79
N LEU A 275 -5.75 18.30 -7.32
CA LEU A 275 -6.98 17.50 -7.24
C LEU A 275 -6.88 16.18 -8.01
N SER A 276 -6.10 16.15 -9.11
CA SER A 276 -5.91 14.92 -9.89
C SER A 276 -5.34 13.77 -9.05
N TYR A 277 -4.45 14.05 -8.09
CA TYR A 277 -3.89 13.02 -7.19
C TYR A 277 -4.96 12.39 -6.31
N ALA A 278 -5.81 13.21 -5.68
CA ALA A 278 -6.89 12.73 -4.82
C ALA A 278 -7.91 11.89 -5.62
N LEU A 279 -8.19 12.27 -6.87
CA LEU A 279 -9.10 11.52 -7.74
C LEU A 279 -8.52 10.16 -8.14
N ILE A 280 -7.23 10.10 -8.49
CA ILE A 280 -6.57 8.84 -8.84
C ILE A 280 -6.49 7.91 -7.61
N GLU A 281 -6.12 8.44 -6.45
CA GLU A 281 -6.08 7.66 -5.21
C GLU A 281 -7.46 7.09 -4.84
N ARG A 282 -8.53 7.88 -5.03
CA ARG A 282 -9.90 7.40 -4.82
C ARG A 282 -10.28 6.28 -5.79
N LEU A 283 -9.87 6.35 -7.05
CA LEU A 283 -10.13 5.29 -8.03
C LEU A 283 -9.40 3.99 -7.67
N ILE A 284 -8.14 4.10 -7.21
CA ILE A 284 -7.36 2.96 -6.70
C ILE A 284 -8.09 2.31 -5.52
N TRP A 285 -8.57 3.12 -4.55
CA TRP A 285 -9.33 2.62 -3.41
C TRP A 285 -10.68 2.01 -3.78
N HIS A 286 -11.36 2.55 -4.77
CA HIS A 286 -12.59 1.94 -5.29
C HIS A 286 -12.32 0.55 -5.91
N GLY A 287 -11.18 0.39 -6.60
CA GLY A 287 -10.81 -0.89 -7.22
C GLY A 287 -10.25 -1.93 -6.23
N LEU A 288 -9.46 -1.50 -5.25
CA LEU A 288 -8.66 -2.40 -4.40
C LEU A 288 -9.00 -2.35 -2.90
N GLY A 289 -9.84 -1.42 -2.47
CA GLY A 289 -10.10 -1.18 -1.04
C GLY A 289 -10.66 -2.38 -0.29
N ASP A 290 -11.50 -3.19 -0.95
CA ASP A 290 -12.03 -4.40 -0.35
C ASP A 290 -10.97 -5.50 -0.18
N LEU A 291 -10.01 -5.61 -1.12
CA LEU A 291 -8.86 -6.51 -0.99
C LEU A 291 -7.92 -6.04 0.11
N LEU A 292 -7.65 -4.74 0.19
CA LEU A 292 -6.82 -4.14 1.23
C LEU A 292 -7.44 -4.34 2.61
N ASN A 293 -8.75 -4.11 2.77
CA ASN A 293 -9.43 -4.36 4.03
C ASN A 293 -9.49 -5.85 4.38
N ARG A 294 -9.68 -6.74 3.40
CA ARG A 294 -9.58 -8.18 3.63
C ARG A 294 -8.18 -8.58 4.12
N PHE A 295 -7.13 -8.07 3.49
CA PHE A 295 -5.75 -8.29 3.91
C PHE A 295 -5.50 -7.73 5.32
N ARG A 296 -5.99 -6.52 5.62
CA ARG A 296 -5.94 -5.93 6.95
C ARG A 296 -6.61 -6.81 7.99
N GLU A 297 -7.81 -7.30 7.75
CA GLU A 297 -8.59 -8.07 8.74
C GLU A 297 -8.11 -9.52 8.90
N ASN A 298 -7.84 -10.20 7.78
CA ASN A 298 -7.58 -11.62 7.76
C ASN A 298 -6.11 -11.96 7.95
N THR A 299 -5.20 -11.19 7.35
CA THR A 299 -3.76 -11.45 7.42
C THR A 299 -3.10 -10.62 8.52
N LEU A 300 -3.43 -9.33 8.58
CA LEU A 300 -2.82 -8.42 9.54
C LEU A 300 -3.63 -8.25 10.82
N HIS A 301 -4.86 -8.74 10.93
CA HIS A 301 -5.73 -8.49 12.09
C HIS A 301 -5.73 -7.02 12.57
N LEU A 302 -5.85 -6.10 11.62
CA LEU A 302 -6.02 -4.66 11.82
C LEU A 302 -7.47 -4.29 11.52
N GLU A 303 -7.92 -3.16 12.06
CA GLU A 303 -9.25 -2.63 11.74
C GLU A 303 -9.32 -2.21 10.26
N PRO A 304 -10.46 -2.43 9.57
CA PRO A 304 -10.64 -1.99 8.19
C PRO A 304 -10.62 -0.45 8.09
N LEU A 305 -10.14 0.06 6.97
CA LEU A 305 -10.18 1.50 6.67
C LEU A 305 -11.45 1.83 5.90
N ASN A 306 -12.14 2.90 6.29
CA ASN A 306 -13.21 3.47 5.49
C ASN A 306 -12.64 4.32 4.33
N LEU A 307 -13.39 4.46 3.23
CA LEU A 307 -12.94 5.15 2.01
C LEU A 307 -12.50 6.61 2.26
N MET A 308 -13.14 7.29 3.22
CA MET A 308 -12.83 8.67 3.58
C MET A 308 -11.43 8.83 4.20
N TRP A 309 -11.00 7.88 5.04
CA TRP A 309 -9.68 7.92 5.69
C TRP A 309 -8.58 7.27 4.88
N ALA A 310 -8.98 6.30 4.05
CA ALA A 310 -8.13 5.63 3.07
C ALA A 310 -7.56 6.61 2.04
N THR A 311 -8.39 7.50 1.50
CA THR A 311 -7.96 8.50 0.51
C THR A 311 -7.15 9.60 1.20
N GLY A 312 -5.94 9.87 0.73
CA GLY A 312 -5.02 10.85 1.29
C GLY A 312 -4.27 10.35 2.53
N LEU A 313 -4.38 9.07 2.88
CA LEU A 313 -3.78 8.48 4.09
C LEU A 313 -2.29 8.77 4.19
N LEU A 314 -1.55 8.51 3.11
CA LEU A 314 -0.10 8.69 3.07
C LEU A 314 0.30 10.16 3.24
N THR A 315 -0.46 11.07 2.63
CA THR A 315 -0.24 12.51 2.73
C THR A 315 -0.51 13.01 4.15
N ARG A 316 -1.60 12.53 4.76
CA ARG A 316 -2.03 12.95 6.10
C ARG A 316 -1.09 12.45 7.19
N LEU A 317 -0.60 11.21 7.07
CA LEU A 317 0.43 10.64 7.94
C LEU A 317 1.84 11.23 7.69
N LYS A 318 2.00 12.09 6.67
CA LYS A 318 3.29 12.63 6.23
C LYS A 318 4.34 11.53 6.07
N ILE A 319 3.96 10.45 5.38
CA ILE A 319 4.89 9.34 5.11
C ILE A 319 6.07 9.90 4.31
N PRO A 320 7.33 9.69 4.76
CA PRO A 320 8.51 10.14 4.05
C PRO A 320 8.52 9.61 2.61
N TYR A 321 8.82 10.50 1.67
CA TYR A 321 8.94 10.17 0.25
C TYR A 321 10.30 10.59 -0.30
N THR A 322 10.92 9.74 -1.11
CA THR A 322 12.08 10.10 -1.92
C THR A 322 11.82 9.74 -3.38
N TYR A 323 11.90 10.74 -4.24
CA TYR A 323 11.78 10.54 -5.67
C TYR A 323 13.15 10.29 -6.30
N CYS A 324 13.21 9.24 -7.11
CA CYS A 324 14.42 8.71 -7.71
C CYS A 324 14.62 9.26 -9.13
N TRP A 325 14.57 10.60 -9.27
CA TRP A 325 14.86 11.28 -10.52
C TRP A 325 15.82 12.45 -10.30
N SER A 326 16.45 12.89 -11.38
CA SER A 326 17.37 14.02 -11.35
C SER A 326 16.63 15.35 -11.09
N PRO A 327 17.05 16.16 -10.09
CA PRO A 327 16.51 17.50 -9.87
C PRO A 327 16.82 18.46 -11.03
N HIS A 328 17.80 18.14 -11.90
CA HIS A 328 18.10 18.90 -13.12
C HIS A 328 17.08 18.67 -14.23
N LEU A 329 16.37 17.53 -14.21
CA LEU A 329 15.27 17.26 -15.13
C LEU A 329 13.95 17.77 -14.59
N LEU A 330 13.65 17.42 -13.33
CA LEU A 330 12.43 17.80 -12.67
C LEU A 330 12.75 18.28 -11.24
N PRO A 331 12.83 19.60 -11.02
CA PRO A 331 13.14 20.13 -9.71
C PRO A 331 12.03 19.81 -8.71
N LYS A 332 12.39 19.75 -7.43
CA LYS A 332 11.43 19.59 -6.33
C LYS A 332 10.39 20.73 -6.39
N PRO A 333 9.08 20.42 -6.50
CA PRO A 333 8.01 21.40 -6.37
C PRO A 333 8.11 22.22 -5.08
N LYS A 334 7.86 23.52 -5.18
CA LYS A 334 7.95 24.47 -4.04
C LYS A 334 6.91 24.20 -2.95
N ASP A 335 5.80 23.56 -3.30
CA ASP A 335 4.70 23.23 -2.38
C ASP A 335 4.90 21.89 -1.63
N TRP A 336 5.99 21.17 -1.92
CA TRP A 336 6.38 19.98 -1.16
C TRP A 336 7.17 20.34 0.09
N SER A 337 6.70 19.86 1.25
CA SER A 337 7.40 20.02 2.52
C SER A 337 8.66 19.14 2.66
N SER A 338 9.37 19.24 3.78
CA SER A 338 10.68 18.61 4.00
C SER A 338 10.68 17.08 4.02
N HIS A 339 9.55 16.42 4.30
CA HIS A 339 9.45 14.96 4.28
C HIS A 339 9.41 14.34 2.88
N ILE A 340 9.36 15.16 1.83
CA ILE A 340 9.42 14.74 0.43
C ILE A 340 10.71 15.26 -0.18
N SER A 341 11.52 14.38 -0.75
CA SER A 341 12.82 14.72 -1.34
C SER A 341 12.94 14.23 -2.78
N VAL A 342 13.89 14.80 -3.52
CA VAL A 342 14.30 14.37 -4.86
C VAL A 342 15.80 14.08 -4.77
N SER A 343 16.20 12.85 -5.04
CA SER A 343 17.54 12.35 -4.70
C SER A 343 18.53 12.30 -5.87
N GLY A 344 18.02 12.21 -7.09
CA GLY A 344 18.78 11.76 -8.27
C GLY A 344 18.30 10.38 -8.73
N PHE A 345 18.74 9.95 -9.91
CA PHE A 345 18.43 8.60 -10.38
C PHE A 345 19.23 7.55 -9.60
N TYR A 346 18.60 6.40 -9.32
CA TYR A 346 19.31 5.25 -8.78
C TYR A 346 19.84 4.42 -9.93
N ILE A 347 21.10 4.64 -10.28
CA ILE A 347 21.78 3.96 -11.37
C ILE A 347 22.55 2.80 -10.76
N LEU A 348 22.24 1.59 -11.21
CA LEU A 348 23.04 0.41 -10.89
C LEU A 348 24.35 0.50 -11.69
N PRO A 349 25.52 0.37 -11.04
CA PRO A 349 26.80 0.30 -11.74
C PRO A 349 26.76 -0.76 -12.84
N GLY A 350 27.44 -0.48 -13.96
CA GLY A 350 27.56 -1.44 -15.05
C GLY A 350 28.33 -2.69 -14.63
N ASP A 351 28.10 -3.78 -15.34
CA ASP A 351 28.95 -4.96 -15.23
C ASP A 351 30.25 -4.71 -15.99
N GLU A 352 31.33 -4.41 -15.27
CA GLU A 352 32.67 -4.17 -15.84
C GLU A 352 33.27 -5.43 -16.49
N THR A 353 32.71 -6.61 -16.21
CA THR A 353 33.16 -7.89 -16.77
C THR A 353 32.43 -8.27 -18.06
N PHE A 354 31.49 -7.44 -18.52
CA PHE A 354 30.73 -7.73 -19.72
C PHE A 354 31.59 -7.61 -20.99
N GLU A 355 31.70 -8.72 -21.72
CA GLU A 355 32.32 -8.76 -23.04
C GLU A 355 31.24 -8.86 -24.15
N PRO A 356 31.24 -7.96 -25.15
CA PRO A 356 30.30 -8.03 -26.26
C PRO A 356 30.63 -9.20 -27.19
N SER A 357 29.63 -9.72 -27.91
CA SER A 357 29.88 -10.73 -28.94
C SER A 357 30.69 -10.14 -30.10
N ALA A 358 31.52 -10.97 -30.75
CA ALA A 358 32.35 -10.55 -31.88
C ALA A 358 31.51 -9.94 -33.03
N GLU A 359 30.30 -10.46 -33.26
CA GLU A 359 29.36 -9.94 -34.26
C GLU A 359 28.88 -8.52 -33.94
N LEU A 360 28.53 -8.27 -32.67
CA LEU A 360 28.10 -6.94 -32.22
C LEU A 360 29.25 -5.94 -32.30
N GLN A 361 30.44 -6.35 -31.87
CA GLN A 361 31.63 -5.52 -31.92
C GLN A 361 31.99 -5.14 -33.36
N LYS A 362 31.95 -6.10 -34.28
CA LYS A 362 32.16 -5.87 -35.71
C LYS A 362 31.12 -4.89 -36.27
N PHE A 363 29.83 -5.09 -35.99
CA PHE A 363 28.77 -4.19 -36.44
C PHE A 363 28.98 -2.74 -35.96
N LEU A 364 29.37 -2.56 -34.69
CA LEU A 364 29.67 -1.24 -34.13
C LEU A 364 30.85 -0.57 -34.84
N GLN A 365 31.88 -1.32 -35.22
CA GLN A 365 33.09 -0.83 -35.90
C GLN A 365 32.86 -0.53 -37.40
N ASP A 366 31.97 -1.26 -38.07
CA ASP A 366 31.73 -1.18 -39.51
C ASP A 366 30.90 0.06 -39.96
N GLY A 367 31.01 1.21 -39.27
CA GLY A 367 30.40 2.48 -39.70
C GLY A 367 30.03 3.48 -38.59
N GLU A 368 29.12 4.40 -38.90
CA GLU A 368 28.64 5.45 -37.98
C GLU A 368 27.83 4.92 -36.78
N PRO A 369 27.96 5.46 -35.55
CA PRO A 369 27.29 4.92 -34.37
C PRO A 369 25.77 4.71 -34.57
N PRO A 370 25.26 3.48 -34.39
CA PRO A 370 23.86 3.16 -34.67
C PRO A 370 22.91 3.77 -33.63
N VAL A 371 21.63 3.83 -33.96
CA VAL A 371 20.55 4.14 -33.02
C VAL A 371 20.09 2.86 -32.33
N TYR A 372 19.95 2.88 -31.02
CA TYR A 372 19.30 1.77 -30.30
C TYR A 372 17.78 1.90 -30.35
N ILE A 373 17.06 0.80 -30.61
CA ILE A 373 15.61 0.73 -30.57
C ILE A 373 15.17 -0.46 -29.72
N GLY A 374 14.50 -0.18 -28.60
CA GLY A 374 14.00 -1.20 -27.70
C GLY A 374 12.81 -0.72 -26.88
N PHE A 375 11.65 -1.34 -27.08
CA PHE A 375 10.45 -1.02 -26.32
C PHE A 375 10.32 -1.83 -25.02
N GLY A 376 11.33 -2.63 -24.65
CA GLY A 376 11.27 -3.49 -23.45
C GLY A 376 10.27 -4.64 -23.61
N SER A 377 9.85 -5.23 -22.50
CA SER A 377 8.90 -6.37 -22.45
C SER A 377 7.44 -5.95 -22.68
N ILE A 378 7.18 -5.08 -23.67
CA ILE A 378 5.81 -4.67 -24.01
C ILE A 378 5.18 -5.73 -24.91
N VAL A 379 4.01 -6.22 -24.50
CA VAL A 379 3.18 -7.11 -25.31
C VAL A 379 2.40 -6.24 -26.30
N VAL A 380 2.58 -6.47 -27.60
CA VAL A 380 1.91 -5.71 -28.66
C VAL A 380 0.98 -6.68 -29.41
N ASP A 381 -0.21 -6.22 -29.79
CA ASP A 381 -1.19 -7.06 -30.49
C ASP A 381 -0.67 -7.55 -31.85
N ASN A 382 0.12 -6.73 -32.56
CA ASN A 382 0.74 -7.10 -33.84
C ASN A 382 2.25 -6.75 -33.84
N PRO A 383 3.11 -7.66 -33.38
CA PRO A 383 4.57 -7.51 -33.37
C PRO A 383 5.20 -7.31 -34.75
N GLU A 384 4.64 -7.94 -35.79
CA GLU A 384 5.13 -7.88 -37.17
C GLU A 384 4.92 -6.49 -37.79
N ALA A 385 3.75 -5.89 -37.54
CA ALA A 385 3.43 -4.53 -37.99
C ALA A 385 4.33 -3.50 -37.30
N MET A 386 4.58 -3.64 -35.98
CA MET A 386 5.53 -2.78 -35.27
C MET A 386 6.93 -2.91 -35.85
N THR A 387 7.37 -4.14 -36.12
CA THR A 387 8.68 -4.41 -36.67
C THR A 387 8.85 -3.78 -38.05
N SER A 388 7.89 -4.00 -38.95
CA SER A 388 7.87 -3.40 -40.29
C SER A 388 7.91 -1.88 -40.23
N MET A 389 7.15 -1.27 -39.31
CA MET A 389 7.15 0.18 -39.07
C MET A 389 8.53 0.69 -38.63
N VAL A 390 9.22 -0.03 -37.75
CA VAL A 390 10.56 0.33 -37.26
C VAL A 390 11.61 0.19 -38.36
N LEU A 391 11.63 -0.93 -39.09
CA LEU A 391 12.58 -1.15 -40.19
C LEU A 391 12.42 -0.09 -41.29
N GLU A 392 11.18 0.23 -41.65
CA GLU A 392 10.91 1.29 -42.62
C GLU A 392 11.31 2.68 -42.10
N ALA A 393 11.10 2.97 -40.81
CA ALA A 393 11.55 4.23 -40.21
C ALA A 393 13.07 4.39 -40.23
N VAL A 394 13.81 3.32 -39.94
CA VAL A 394 15.28 3.28 -40.00
C VAL A 394 15.76 3.56 -41.42
N ARG A 395 15.14 2.89 -42.42
CA ARG A 395 15.42 3.11 -43.84
C ARG A 395 15.14 4.56 -44.27
N LEU A 396 13.99 5.13 -43.89
CA LEU A 396 13.60 6.50 -44.22
C LEU A 396 14.46 7.57 -43.51
N ALA A 397 14.98 7.26 -42.32
CA ALA A 397 15.88 8.13 -41.59
C ALA A 397 17.33 8.06 -42.11
N GLY A 398 17.71 6.96 -42.78
CA GLY A 398 19.06 6.75 -43.29
C GLY A 398 20.08 6.51 -42.18
N VAL A 399 19.70 5.77 -41.14
CA VAL A 399 20.55 5.49 -39.97
C VAL A 399 20.81 4.00 -39.83
N ARG A 400 21.94 3.62 -39.21
CA ARG A 400 22.16 2.25 -38.72
C ARG A 400 21.39 2.04 -37.43
N ALA A 401 20.88 0.84 -37.18
CA ALA A 401 20.07 0.55 -35.99
C ALA A 401 20.43 -0.76 -35.29
N ILE A 402 20.39 -0.74 -33.96
CA ILE A 402 20.44 -1.93 -33.10
C ILE A 402 19.04 -2.11 -32.52
N ILE A 403 18.39 -3.23 -32.81
CA ILE A 403 17.01 -3.49 -32.37
C ILE A 403 16.99 -4.64 -31.35
N SER A 404 16.42 -4.40 -30.18
CA SER A 404 16.29 -5.43 -29.13
C SER A 404 15.27 -6.50 -29.50
N LYS A 405 15.67 -7.78 -29.48
CA LYS A 405 14.86 -8.95 -29.89
C LYS A 405 13.53 -9.14 -29.13
N GLY A 406 13.36 -8.57 -27.93
CA GLY A 406 12.31 -8.96 -26.98
C GLY A 406 10.84 -8.82 -27.40
N TRP A 407 10.54 -8.08 -28.47
CA TRP A 407 9.18 -7.87 -29.00
C TRP A 407 9.09 -8.12 -30.52
N LEU A 408 10.21 -8.50 -31.13
CA LEU A 408 10.27 -8.79 -32.55
C LEU A 408 9.64 -10.17 -32.78
N GLY A 409 8.57 -10.22 -33.56
CA GLY A 409 8.13 -11.46 -34.21
C GLY A 409 9.12 -11.96 -35.28
N LEU A 410 10.34 -11.40 -35.34
CA LEU A 410 11.37 -11.79 -36.29
C LEU A 410 12.30 -12.84 -35.69
N GLY A 411 12.33 -13.99 -36.34
CA GLY A 411 13.19 -15.12 -35.98
C GLY A 411 12.58 -16.50 -36.23
N ALA A 412 11.27 -16.59 -36.51
CA ALA A 412 10.65 -17.86 -36.90
C ALA A 412 10.86 -18.20 -38.38
N ASP A 413 10.93 -17.20 -39.28
CA ASP A 413 10.76 -17.43 -40.72
C ASP A 413 11.95 -17.03 -41.63
N GLY A 414 13.18 -16.92 -41.10
CA GLY A 414 14.39 -16.87 -41.93
C GLY A 414 14.53 -15.68 -42.91
N SER A 415 13.85 -14.56 -42.68
CA SER A 415 13.95 -13.36 -43.52
C SER A 415 15.31 -12.67 -43.36
N GLU A 416 16.02 -12.37 -44.47
CA GLU A 416 17.28 -11.61 -44.42
C GLU A 416 17.06 -10.18 -43.89
N LEU A 417 17.80 -9.81 -42.85
CA LEU A 417 17.78 -8.46 -42.29
C LEU A 417 18.60 -7.50 -43.15
N PRO A 418 18.21 -6.22 -43.25
CA PRO A 418 19.04 -5.20 -43.89
C PRO A 418 20.42 -5.10 -43.24
N LYS A 419 21.47 -4.84 -44.05
CA LYS A 419 22.86 -4.74 -43.57
C LYS A 419 23.07 -3.69 -42.48
N ASP A 420 22.24 -2.65 -42.45
CA ASP A 420 22.29 -1.55 -41.48
C ASP A 420 21.56 -1.84 -40.16
N VAL A 421 21.03 -3.06 -39.98
CA VAL A 421 20.25 -3.46 -38.82
C VAL A 421 20.89 -4.66 -38.12
N PHE A 422 21.13 -4.52 -36.82
CA PHE A 422 21.60 -5.60 -35.96
C PHE A 422 20.55 -5.99 -34.91
N LEU A 423 20.24 -7.28 -34.80
CA LEU A 423 19.32 -7.79 -33.77
C LEU A 423 20.06 -8.13 -32.48
N LEU A 424 19.79 -7.37 -31.44
CA LEU A 424 20.45 -7.47 -30.15
C LEU A 424 19.78 -8.49 -29.23
N GLY A 425 20.59 -9.36 -28.63
CA GLY A 425 20.20 -10.16 -27.47
C GLY A 425 20.17 -9.35 -26.17
N ASN A 426 20.38 -10.02 -25.05
CA ASN A 426 20.50 -9.35 -23.75
C ASN A 426 21.90 -8.75 -23.58
N VAL A 427 21.98 -7.41 -23.57
CA VAL A 427 23.21 -6.65 -23.33
C VAL A 427 22.94 -5.59 -22.26
N PRO A 428 23.85 -5.34 -21.31
CA PRO A 428 23.70 -4.25 -20.35
C PRO A 428 23.56 -2.88 -21.05
N HIS A 429 22.47 -2.17 -20.77
CA HIS A 429 22.23 -0.84 -21.34
C HIS A 429 23.30 0.17 -20.92
N SER A 430 23.90 0.01 -19.73
CA SER A 430 25.00 0.86 -19.27
C SER A 430 26.17 0.87 -20.25
N TRP A 431 26.52 -0.30 -20.79
CA TRP A 431 27.59 -0.44 -21.79
C TRP A 431 27.11 -0.06 -23.19
N LEU A 432 25.95 -0.60 -23.62
CA LEU A 432 25.45 -0.38 -24.98
C LEU A 432 25.20 1.09 -25.27
N PHE A 433 24.64 1.82 -24.31
CA PHE A 433 24.25 3.21 -24.53
C PHE A 433 25.45 4.13 -24.69
N GLU A 434 26.67 3.73 -24.36
CA GLU A 434 27.87 4.51 -24.65
C GLU A 434 28.20 4.50 -26.15
N HIS A 435 27.86 3.41 -26.85
CA HIS A 435 28.26 3.08 -28.22
C HIS A 435 27.23 3.49 -29.30
N VAL A 436 26.12 4.12 -28.90
CA VAL A 436 25.02 4.50 -29.81
C VAL A 436 24.91 6.01 -30.00
N SER A 437 24.27 6.43 -31.09
CA SER A 437 24.03 7.85 -31.40
C SER A 437 22.76 8.41 -30.74
N ALA A 438 21.73 7.60 -30.57
CA ALA A 438 20.48 7.93 -29.89
C ALA A 438 19.81 6.66 -29.33
N VAL A 439 18.87 6.84 -28.41
CA VAL A 439 18.12 5.76 -27.74
C VAL A 439 16.62 5.95 -28.01
N VAL A 440 15.98 4.95 -28.61
CA VAL A 440 14.53 4.90 -28.81
C VAL A 440 13.94 3.86 -27.88
N HIS A 441 12.98 4.25 -27.05
CA HIS A 441 12.33 3.34 -26.13
C HIS A 441 10.93 3.80 -25.73
N HIS A 442 10.25 3.03 -24.90
CA HIS A 442 8.87 3.28 -24.51
C HIS A 442 8.68 4.41 -23.48
N GLY A 443 9.75 4.97 -22.89
CA GLY A 443 9.66 6.00 -21.86
C GLY A 443 9.61 5.52 -20.40
N GLY A 444 9.89 4.24 -20.12
CA GLY A 444 10.01 3.77 -18.73
C GLY A 444 11.15 4.47 -17.99
N ALA A 445 10.91 4.86 -16.74
CA ALA A 445 11.80 5.74 -15.97
C ALA A 445 13.26 5.27 -15.94
N GLY A 446 13.51 3.96 -15.74
CA GLY A 446 14.87 3.40 -15.70
C GLY A 446 15.61 3.51 -17.03
N THR A 447 14.95 3.25 -18.16
CA THR A 447 15.56 3.40 -19.49
C THR A 447 15.76 4.87 -19.86
N THR A 448 14.80 5.73 -19.49
CA THR A 448 14.94 7.19 -19.63
C THR A 448 16.18 7.68 -18.88
N ALA A 449 16.35 7.24 -17.62
CA ALA A 449 17.49 7.58 -16.80
C ALA A 449 18.81 7.12 -17.44
N ALA A 450 18.88 5.86 -17.89
CA ALA A 450 20.07 5.30 -18.52
C ALA A 450 20.46 6.02 -19.80
N GLY A 451 19.50 6.31 -20.69
CA GLY A 451 19.75 7.04 -21.94
C GLY A 451 20.27 8.46 -21.71
N LEU A 452 19.65 9.18 -20.77
CA LEU A 452 20.07 10.52 -20.40
C LEU A 452 21.42 10.54 -19.68
N ALA A 453 21.68 9.58 -18.77
CA ALA A 453 22.96 9.46 -18.07
C ALA A 453 24.12 9.14 -19.01
N ALA A 454 23.87 8.37 -20.08
CA ALA A 454 24.83 8.15 -21.17
C ALA A 454 24.98 9.39 -22.10
N GLY A 455 24.25 10.47 -21.83
CA GLY A 455 24.29 11.71 -22.62
C GLY A 455 23.72 11.55 -24.03
N LYS A 456 22.83 10.57 -24.24
CA LYS A 456 22.28 10.26 -25.57
C LYS A 456 20.92 10.91 -25.78
N PRO A 457 20.66 11.49 -26.98
CA PRO A 457 19.32 11.87 -27.38
C PRO A 457 18.35 10.72 -27.19
N THR A 458 17.20 11.01 -26.60
CA THR A 458 16.24 9.99 -26.15
C THR A 458 14.89 10.20 -26.83
N VAL A 459 14.50 9.28 -27.71
CA VAL A 459 13.19 9.26 -28.38
C VAL A 459 12.23 8.37 -27.60
N ILE A 460 11.12 8.94 -27.14
CA ILE A 460 10.12 8.23 -26.34
C ILE A 460 8.85 7.99 -27.16
N VAL A 461 8.48 6.71 -27.29
CA VAL A 461 7.23 6.24 -27.90
C VAL A 461 6.35 5.64 -26.79
N PRO A 462 5.48 6.44 -26.14
CA PRO A 462 4.72 5.98 -25.00
C PRO A 462 3.56 5.06 -25.41
N PHE A 463 3.33 4.04 -24.59
CA PHE A 463 2.23 3.08 -24.70
C PHE A 463 1.17 3.34 -23.61
N PHE A 464 1.59 3.45 -22.34
CA PHE A 464 0.68 3.62 -21.20
C PHE A 464 1.40 4.25 -20.00
N GLY A 465 0.64 4.60 -18.96
CA GLY A 465 1.20 4.99 -17.66
C GLY A 465 2.06 6.25 -17.67
N ASP A 466 3.19 6.19 -16.96
CA ASP A 466 4.14 7.29 -16.71
C ASP A 466 5.01 7.63 -17.92
N GLN A 467 5.03 6.77 -18.93
CA GLN A 467 5.80 6.94 -20.16
C GLN A 467 5.51 8.26 -20.88
N HIS A 468 4.23 8.68 -20.88
CA HIS A 468 3.82 9.95 -21.45
C HIS A 468 4.42 11.15 -20.70
N PHE A 469 4.52 11.03 -19.37
CA PHE A 469 5.11 12.06 -18.52
C PHE A 469 6.60 12.18 -18.81
N TRP A 470 7.34 11.07 -18.81
CA TRP A 470 8.77 11.07 -19.11
C TRP A 470 9.09 11.55 -20.52
N GLY A 471 8.31 11.13 -21.51
CA GLY A 471 8.41 11.64 -22.89
C GLY A 471 8.31 13.16 -22.94
N ARG A 472 7.40 13.74 -22.17
CA ARG A 472 7.22 15.19 -22.13
C ARG A 472 8.39 15.89 -21.45
N ILE A 473 8.87 15.36 -20.32
CA ILE A 473 10.02 15.93 -19.61
C ILE A 473 11.28 15.93 -20.49
N VAL A 474 11.56 14.82 -21.20
CA VAL A 474 12.71 14.72 -22.11
C VAL A 474 12.63 15.75 -23.24
N ALA A 475 11.45 15.94 -23.81
CA ALA A 475 11.22 16.94 -24.85
C ALA A 475 11.36 18.37 -24.32
N ASP A 476 10.80 18.68 -23.14
CA ASP A 476 10.84 20.01 -22.53
C ASP A 476 12.27 20.45 -22.18
N VAL A 477 13.16 19.51 -21.81
CA VAL A 477 14.59 19.81 -21.59
C VAL A 477 15.44 19.78 -22.88
N GLY A 478 14.81 19.47 -24.03
CA GLY A 478 15.46 19.43 -25.34
C GLY A 478 16.45 18.28 -25.52
N ALA A 479 16.30 17.20 -24.75
CA ALA A 479 17.13 15.98 -24.85
C ALA A 479 16.56 14.95 -25.82
N GLY A 480 15.43 15.25 -26.46
CA GLY A 480 14.78 14.39 -27.43
C GLY A 480 13.59 15.08 -28.09
N PRO A 481 13.00 14.46 -29.13
CA PRO A 481 11.84 14.99 -29.82
C PRO A 481 10.57 14.90 -28.98
N CYS A 482 9.52 15.61 -29.38
CA CYS A 482 8.20 15.51 -28.76
C CYS A 482 7.67 14.05 -28.85
N PRO A 483 7.16 13.47 -27.74
CA PRO A 483 6.71 12.08 -27.73
C PRO A 483 5.43 11.92 -28.56
N ILE A 484 5.39 10.84 -29.35
CA ILE A 484 4.21 10.45 -30.14
C ILE A 484 3.75 9.08 -29.63
N PRO A 485 2.52 8.96 -29.10
CA PRO A 485 2.01 7.69 -28.61
C PRO A 485 2.02 6.61 -29.68
N TYR A 486 2.26 5.36 -29.27
CA TYR A 486 2.32 4.21 -30.17
C TYR A 486 1.08 4.12 -31.08
N SER A 487 -0.11 4.35 -30.54
CA SER A 487 -1.38 4.33 -31.29
C SER A 487 -1.47 5.34 -32.45
N LYS A 488 -0.60 6.36 -32.46
CA LYS A 488 -0.52 7.39 -33.51
C LYS A 488 0.77 7.31 -34.32
N GLN A 489 1.62 6.33 -34.04
CA GLN A 489 2.95 6.23 -34.60
C GLN A 489 2.92 5.64 -36.01
N THR A 490 3.76 6.17 -36.89
CA THR A 490 3.96 5.67 -38.25
C THR A 490 5.45 5.68 -38.58
N ALA A 491 5.87 4.94 -39.61
CA ALA A 491 7.27 4.88 -40.02
C ALA A 491 7.83 6.28 -40.36
N HIS A 492 7.03 7.12 -41.03
CA HIS A 492 7.39 8.50 -41.36
C HIS A 492 7.58 9.38 -40.12
N LYS A 493 6.68 9.26 -39.12
CA LYS A 493 6.78 10.02 -37.86
C LYS A 493 7.98 9.58 -37.05
N LEU A 494 8.23 8.27 -36.96
CA LEU A 494 9.40 7.74 -36.27
C LEU A 494 10.69 8.19 -36.98
N ALA A 495 10.75 8.13 -38.30
CA ALA A 495 11.90 8.61 -39.08
C ALA A 495 12.18 10.10 -38.86
N GLN A 496 11.13 10.92 -38.75
CA GLN A 496 11.27 12.33 -38.40
C GLN A 496 11.85 12.52 -36.98
N GLN A 497 11.32 11.78 -35.99
CA GLN A 497 11.84 11.82 -34.62
C GLN A 497 13.30 11.36 -34.54
N LEU A 498 13.69 10.34 -35.33
CA LEU A 498 15.07 9.87 -35.43
C LEU A 498 16.00 10.97 -35.97
N ARG A 499 15.61 11.62 -37.07
CA ARG A 499 16.39 12.72 -37.67
C ARG A 499 16.52 13.92 -36.73
N GLU A 500 15.47 14.26 -35.99
CA GLU A 500 15.50 15.31 -34.97
C GLU A 500 16.44 14.93 -33.81
N ALA A 501 16.38 13.68 -33.33
CA ALA A 501 17.21 13.23 -32.21
C ALA A 501 18.71 13.26 -32.52
N ILE A 502 19.10 12.88 -33.74
CA ILE A 502 20.51 12.90 -34.15
C ILE A 502 21.02 14.30 -34.53
N HIS A 503 20.15 15.31 -34.56
CA HIS A 503 20.53 16.69 -34.86
C HIS A 503 21.61 17.19 -33.87
N PRO A 504 22.66 17.91 -34.32
CA PRO A 504 23.79 18.29 -33.47
C PRO A 504 23.39 19.03 -32.18
N GLU A 505 22.40 19.93 -32.26
CA GLU A 505 21.92 20.66 -31.08
C GLU A 505 21.31 19.76 -30.00
N VAL A 506 20.52 18.75 -30.40
CA VAL A 506 19.88 17.81 -29.47
C VAL A 506 20.94 16.93 -28.82
N ARG A 507 21.95 16.48 -29.59
CA ARG A 507 23.12 15.75 -29.07
C ARG A 507 23.90 16.56 -28.03
N ILE A 508 24.16 17.83 -28.30
CA ILE A 508 24.86 18.72 -27.35
C ILE A 508 24.06 18.89 -26.06
N ARG A 509 22.74 19.11 -26.16
CA ARG A 509 21.85 19.27 -25.00
C ARG A 509 21.78 17.98 -24.17
N ALA A 510 21.58 16.82 -24.82
CA ALA A 510 21.57 15.52 -24.17
C ALA A 510 22.89 15.23 -23.45
N ARG A 511 24.04 15.50 -24.10
CA ARG A 511 25.37 15.33 -23.48
C ARG A 511 25.55 16.22 -22.27
N ARG A 512 25.13 17.49 -22.33
CA ARG A 512 25.19 18.42 -21.20
C ARG A 512 24.36 17.94 -20.01
N ILE A 513 23.19 17.36 -20.25
CA ILE A 513 22.36 16.75 -19.20
C ILE A 513 23.06 15.51 -18.64
N GLY A 514 23.57 14.62 -19.50
CA GLY A 514 24.32 13.43 -19.06
C GLY A 514 25.48 13.76 -18.13
N LEU A 515 26.28 14.78 -18.45
CA LEU A 515 27.37 15.24 -17.59
C LEU A 515 26.90 15.68 -16.19
N LYS A 516 25.72 16.31 -16.09
CA LYS A 516 25.14 16.68 -14.79
C LYS A 516 24.66 15.45 -14.02
N LEU A 517 23.99 14.53 -14.71
CA LEU A 517 23.48 13.29 -14.11
C LEU A 517 24.62 12.40 -13.59
N GLN A 518 25.74 12.33 -14.30
CA GLN A 518 26.92 11.57 -13.88
C GLN A 518 27.57 12.10 -12.59
N GLN A 519 27.36 13.38 -12.26
CA GLN A 519 27.84 13.99 -11.01
C GLN A 519 26.89 13.74 -9.84
N GLU A 520 25.67 13.24 -10.09
CA GLU A 520 24.69 12.99 -9.04
C GLU A 520 24.97 11.69 -8.28
N ARG A 521 24.82 11.74 -6.96
CA ARG A 521 24.95 10.59 -6.06
C ARG A 521 23.58 10.11 -5.61
N GLY A 522 22.77 9.69 -6.59
CA GLY A 522 21.34 9.42 -6.39
C GLY A 522 21.06 8.39 -5.30
N CYS A 523 21.73 7.23 -5.37
CA CYS A 523 21.57 6.15 -4.39
C CYS A 523 22.00 6.59 -2.97
N GLU A 524 23.12 7.29 -2.83
CA GLU A 524 23.59 7.79 -1.54
C GLU A 524 22.68 8.86 -0.97
N ASN A 525 22.18 9.79 -1.79
CA ASN A 525 21.20 10.78 -1.39
C ASN A 525 19.88 10.13 -0.96
N GLY A 526 19.45 9.09 -1.68
CA GLY A 526 18.31 8.26 -1.32
C GLY A 526 18.47 7.59 0.04
N ALA A 527 19.62 6.94 0.28
CA ALA A 527 19.93 6.34 1.56
C ALA A 527 20.00 7.39 2.69
N ARG A 528 20.61 8.56 2.47
CA ARG A 528 20.63 9.65 3.47
C ARG A 528 19.22 10.16 3.78
N SER A 529 18.37 10.31 2.78
CA SER A 529 16.96 10.69 2.96
C SER A 529 16.21 9.66 3.82
N PHE A 530 16.46 8.36 3.57
CA PHE A 530 15.94 7.29 4.41
C PHE A 530 16.37 7.45 5.87
N HIS A 531 17.67 7.58 6.14
CA HIS A 531 18.17 7.75 7.51
C HIS A 531 17.65 9.02 8.21
N ARG A 532 17.55 10.14 7.49
CA ARG A 532 16.98 11.40 8.00
C ARG A 532 15.53 11.23 8.47
N SER A 533 14.80 10.31 7.85
CA SER A 533 13.41 10.00 8.22
C SER A 533 13.28 9.08 9.43
N LEU A 534 14.38 8.43 9.84
CA LEU A 534 14.44 7.59 11.02
C LEU A 534 14.69 8.44 12.26
N LYS A 535 14.02 8.10 13.35
CA LYS A 535 14.35 8.63 14.66
C LYS A 535 15.48 7.81 15.28
N ILE A 536 16.71 7.99 14.78
CA ILE A 536 17.85 7.13 15.08
C ILE A 536 18.11 7.00 16.58
N CYS A 537 18.07 8.09 17.35
CA CYS A 537 18.27 8.02 18.80
C CYS A 537 17.19 7.21 19.52
N GLU A 538 15.95 7.22 19.01
CA GLU A 538 14.83 6.47 19.60
C GLU A 538 14.86 4.96 19.22
N SER A 539 15.62 4.58 18.20
CA SER A 539 15.72 3.18 17.75
C SER A 539 16.89 2.41 18.35
N ARG A 540 17.79 3.04 19.12
CA ARG A 540 18.95 2.38 19.73
C ARG A 540 18.59 1.61 21.00
N CYS A 541 19.33 0.53 21.25
CA CYS A 541 19.33 -0.16 22.54
C CYS A 541 19.99 0.73 23.61
N CYS A 542 19.42 0.76 24.81
CA CYS A 542 19.92 1.54 25.94
C CYS A 542 21.26 1.02 26.47
N ILE A 543 21.56 -0.27 26.26
CA ILE A 543 22.78 -0.92 26.76
C ILE A 543 23.87 -1.03 25.67
N ALA A 544 23.46 -1.30 24.43
CA ALA A 544 24.35 -1.48 23.28
C ALA A 544 23.91 -0.51 22.15
N PRO A 545 24.32 0.77 22.19
CA PRO A 545 23.77 1.81 21.32
C PRO A 545 24.04 1.62 19.81
N ASP A 546 25.03 0.79 19.46
CA ASP A 546 25.34 0.36 18.10
C ASP A 546 24.28 -0.60 17.51
N ARG A 547 23.45 -1.19 18.38
CA ARG A 547 22.39 -2.13 18.01
C ARG A 547 21.01 -1.50 18.11
N VAL A 548 20.11 -1.98 17.25
CA VAL A 548 18.70 -1.57 17.25
C VAL A 548 17.96 -2.19 18.45
N ALA A 549 17.09 -1.40 19.06
CA ALA A 549 16.15 -1.87 20.08
C ALA A 549 15.05 -2.72 19.43
N THR A 550 14.84 -3.92 19.98
CA THR A 550 13.79 -4.87 19.57
C THR A 550 12.82 -5.20 20.70
N TRP A 551 13.22 -4.91 21.95
CA TRP A 551 12.46 -5.19 23.16
C TRP A 551 12.32 -3.95 24.02
N GLU A 552 11.23 -3.89 24.79
CA GLU A 552 11.00 -2.95 25.87
C GLU A 552 10.77 -3.76 27.15
N VAL A 553 11.31 -3.27 28.27
CA VAL A 553 11.15 -3.91 29.57
C VAL A 553 9.92 -3.35 30.27
N GLY A 554 9.00 -4.21 30.70
CA GLY A 554 7.79 -3.80 31.42
C GLY A 554 8.11 -3.05 32.72
N GLY A 555 7.52 -1.86 32.90
CA GLY A 555 7.64 -1.07 34.13
C GLY A 555 8.90 -0.19 34.25
N LYS A 556 9.87 -0.33 33.34
CA LYS A 556 11.08 0.50 33.27
C LYS A 556 11.24 0.89 31.81
N GLN A 557 11.19 2.17 31.42
CA GLN A 557 11.26 2.65 30.02
C GLN A 557 12.65 2.38 29.36
N VAL A 558 13.09 1.12 29.36
CA VAL A 558 14.39 0.64 28.94
C VAL A 558 14.19 -0.24 27.72
N ARG A 559 14.93 0.10 26.66
CA ARG A 559 14.85 -0.56 25.36
C ARG A 559 16.08 -1.42 25.15
N LEU A 560 15.89 -2.67 24.77
CA LEU A 560 16.96 -3.65 24.62
C LEU A 560 17.04 -4.18 23.18
N SER A 561 18.25 -4.44 22.72
CA SER A 561 18.50 -5.21 21.49
C SER A 561 18.21 -6.69 21.72
N ALA A 562 18.14 -7.47 20.64
CA ALA A 562 17.96 -8.91 20.72
C ALA A 562 19.08 -9.59 21.54
N LEU A 563 20.34 -9.22 21.29
CA LEU A 563 21.49 -9.70 22.07
C LEU A 563 21.41 -9.30 23.54
N ALA A 564 21.18 -8.02 23.85
CA ALA A 564 21.17 -7.55 25.24
C ALA A 564 20.06 -8.26 26.04
N ALA A 565 18.87 -8.43 25.45
CA ALA A 565 17.80 -9.22 26.06
C ALA A 565 18.22 -10.68 26.27
N ALA A 566 18.89 -11.31 25.30
CA ALA A 566 19.36 -12.70 25.43
C ALA A 566 20.40 -12.88 26.54
N VAL A 567 21.38 -11.98 26.65
CA VAL A 567 22.39 -12.00 27.74
C VAL A 567 21.71 -11.89 29.10
N LEU A 568 20.78 -10.94 29.27
CA LEU A 568 20.12 -10.73 30.56
C LEU A 568 19.17 -11.87 30.94
N LEU A 569 18.54 -12.52 29.95
CA LEU A 569 17.76 -13.75 30.16
C LEU A 569 18.66 -14.92 30.57
N ASP A 570 19.80 -15.10 29.90
CA ASP A 570 20.77 -16.19 30.17
C ASP A 570 21.37 -16.06 31.58
N ARG A 571 21.67 -14.83 32.02
CA ARG A 571 22.18 -14.53 33.36
C ARG A 571 21.09 -14.49 34.44
N GLY A 572 19.82 -14.73 34.10
CA GLY A 572 18.70 -14.70 35.06
C GLY A 572 18.36 -13.32 35.62
N LEU A 573 18.87 -12.24 35.02
CA LEU A 573 18.63 -10.85 35.45
C LEU A 573 17.30 -10.29 34.96
N LEU A 574 16.72 -10.91 33.92
CA LEU A 574 15.41 -10.61 33.38
C LEU A 574 14.62 -11.90 33.15
N GLY A 575 13.31 -11.86 33.40
CA GLY A 575 12.37 -12.91 33.01
C GLY A 575 11.75 -12.64 31.65
N SER A 576 11.46 -13.67 30.86
CA SER A 576 10.85 -13.55 29.53
C SER A 576 9.49 -12.83 29.53
N LYS A 577 8.73 -12.93 30.63
CA LYS A 577 7.43 -12.25 30.81
C LYS A 577 7.56 -10.73 30.97
N GLN A 578 8.75 -10.23 31.29
CA GLN A 578 9.02 -8.79 31.43
C GLN A 578 9.35 -8.12 30.09
N LEU A 579 9.51 -8.89 29.01
CA LEU A 579 9.86 -8.36 27.69
C LEU A 579 8.63 -8.23 26.80
N THR A 580 8.42 -7.03 26.27
CA THR A 580 7.45 -6.76 25.21
C THR A 580 8.17 -6.34 23.93
N VAL A 581 7.66 -6.75 22.77
CA VAL A 581 8.25 -6.36 21.48
C VAL A 581 8.17 -4.84 21.34
N PHE A 582 9.31 -4.19 21.10
CA PHE A 582 9.39 -2.74 20.94
C PHE A 582 8.83 -2.32 19.59
N ARG A 583 8.03 -1.25 19.59
CA ARG A 583 7.43 -0.65 18.40
C ARG A 583 8.01 0.74 18.20
N GLN A 584 8.81 0.90 17.14
CA GLN A 584 9.54 2.14 16.85
C GLN A 584 8.62 3.28 16.38
N ARG A 585 7.55 2.97 15.67
CA ARG A 585 6.63 3.98 15.11
C ARG A 585 5.19 3.50 15.14
N GLU A 586 4.31 4.35 15.68
CA GLU A 586 2.87 4.14 15.62
C GLU A 586 2.24 5.01 14.54
N TYR A 587 1.27 4.44 13.82
CA TYR A 587 0.55 5.13 12.74
C TYR A 587 -0.90 5.35 13.15
N GLN A 588 -1.32 6.62 13.17
CA GLN A 588 -2.71 7.00 13.46
C GLN A 588 -3.48 7.11 12.15
N VAL A 589 -3.93 5.96 11.65
CA VAL A 589 -4.58 5.86 10.33
C VAL A 589 -5.96 6.52 10.28
N GLU A 590 -6.60 6.74 11.42
CA GLU A 590 -7.83 7.54 11.55
C GLU A 590 -7.50 8.88 12.23
N ASP A 591 -7.52 9.98 11.49
CA ASP A 591 -7.62 11.32 12.08
C ASP A 591 -9.09 11.70 12.14
N ARG A 592 -9.50 12.49 13.12
CA ARG A 592 -10.86 13.04 13.15
C ARG A 592 -10.89 14.36 12.38
N PRO A 593 -11.94 14.66 11.60
CA PRO A 593 -12.02 15.90 10.84
C PRO A 593 -11.97 17.09 11.79
N THR A 594 -11.06 18.04 11.56
CA THR A 594 -10.90 19.22 12.42
C THR A 594 -11.84 20.39 12.06
N ASP A 595 -12.68 20.23 11.03
CA ASP A 595 -13.56 21.29 10.54
C ASP A 595 -15.07 20.95 10.64
N PRO A 596 -15.91 21.85 11.23
CA PRO A 596 -17.02 22.37 10.48
C PRO A 596 -18.04 21.45 9.84
N LEU A 597 -17.91 21.51 8.53
CA LEU A 597 -18.86 21.05 7.54
C LEU A 597 -18.39 19.71 6.99
N THR A 598 -17.09 19.46 7.02
CA THR A 598 -16.50 18.19 6.59
C THR A 598 -16.75 17.08 7.61
N GLY A 599 -16.71 17.37 8.92
CA GLY A 599 -17.00 16.37 9.96
C GLY A 599 -18.46 15.89 10.01
N GLY A 600 -19.41 16.78 9.73
CA GLY A 600 -20.84 16.44 9.67
C GLY A 600 -21.18 15.66 8.41
N ALA A 601 -20.62 16.04 7.26
CA ALA A 601 -20.82 15.31 6.00
C ALA A 601 -20.11 13.94 5.99
N SER A 602 -18.91 13.82 6.55
CA SER A 602 -18.19 12.53 6.62
C SER A 602 -18.89 11.52 7.54
N ALA A 603 -19.49 12.00 8.63
CA ALA A 603 -20.28 11.19 9.56
C ALA A 603 -21.59 10.68 8.94
N PHE A 604 -22.26 11.53 8.15
CA PHE A 604 -23.55 11.20 7.54
C PHE A 604 -23.40 10.29 6.31
N PHE A 605 -22.41 10.55 5.45
CA PHE A 605 -22.23 9.78 4.20
C PHE A 605 -21.30 8.58 4.34
N GLY A 606 -20.30 8.61 5.24
CA GLY A 606 -19.40 7.48 5.46
C GLY A 606 -20.10 6.25 6.04
N SER A 607 -21.07 6.45 6.94
CA SER A 607 -21.80 5.37 7.61
C SER A 607 -22.99 4.84 6.81
N PHE A 608 -23.61 5.66 5.93
CA PHE A 608 -24.76 5.24 5.12
C PHE A 608 -24.43 4.87 3.67
N GLY A 609 -23.39 5.44 3.06
CA GLY A 609 -23.01 5.14 1.67
C GLY A 609 -22.47 3.72 1.48
N GLU A 610 -21.74 3.21 2.48
CA GLU A 610 -21.19 1.85 2.46
C GLU A 610 -22.26 0.78 2.74
N VAL A 611 -23.25 1.12 3.57
CA VAL A 611 -24.45 0.30 3.76
C VAL A 611 -25.30 0.30 2.49
N ALA A 612 -25.54 1.45 1.86
CA ALA A 612 -26.34 1.56 0.64
C ALA A 612 -25.79 0.73 -0.54
N TYR A 613 -24.45 0.64 -0.70
CA TYR A 613 -23.82 -0.19 -1.73
C TYR A 613 -23.87 -1.70 -1.40
N ARG A 614 -23.78 -2.07 -0.12
CA ARG A 614 -23.88 -3.48 0.33
C ARG A 614 -25.31 -4.00 0.42
N THR A 615 -26.32 -3.13 0.46
CA THR A 615 -27.74 -3.50 0.58
C THR A 615 -28.47 -3.71 -0.75
N TYR A 616 -27.80 -3.71 -1.92
CA TYR A 616 -28.52 -4.01 -3.17
C TYR A 616 -28.82 -5.52 -3.34
N ASP A 617 -27.92 -6.38 -2.87
CA ASP A 617 -28.08 -7.84 -2.98
C ASP A 617 -28.70 -8.50 -1.73
N LEU A 618 -28.63 -7.84 -0.58
CA LEU A 618 -29.13 -8.39 0.69
C LEU A 618 -30.67 -8.61 0.69
N PRO A 619 -31.51 -7.67 0.19
CA PRO A 619 -32.95 -7.90 0.08
C PRO A 619 -33.26 -9.04 -0.89
N LYS A 620 -32.53 -9.15 -2.01
CA LYS A 620 -32.73 -10.22 -3.00
C LYS A 620 -32.31 -11.58 -2.47
N GLN A 621 -31.22 -11.67 -1.71
CA GLN A 621 -30.74 -12.93 -1.12
C GLN A 621 -31.60 -13.37 0.07
N ILE A 622 -32.07 -12.43 0.90
CA ILE A 622 -33.02 -12.72 1.98
C ILE A 622 -34.38 -13.10 1.41
N VAL A 623 -34.89 -12.38 0.41
CA VAL A 623 -36.14 -12.75 -0.27
C VAL A 623 -36.00 -14.09 -0.99
N LYS A 624 -34.83 -14.41 -1.58
CA LYS A 624 -34.58 -15.71 -2.19
C LYS A 624 -34.50 -16.83 -1.13
N ALA A 625 -33.80 -16.61 -0.02
CA ALA A 625 -33.71 -17.56 1.09
C ALA A 625 -35.08 -17.78 1.76
N MET A 626 -35.84 -16.71 2.03
CA MET A 626 -37.21 -16.80 2.57
C MET A 626 -38.17 -17.45 1.56
N ARG A 627 -37.99 -17.24 0.26
CA ARG A 627 -38.80 -17.88 -0.78
C ARG A 627 -38.46 -19.37 -0.95
N ASP A 628 -37.19 -19.74 -0.78
CA ASP A 628 -36.75 -21.14 -0.80
C ASP A 628 -37.17 -21.88 0.48
N GLU A 629 -37.16 -21.20 1.63
CA GLU A 629 -37.63 -21.71 2.92
C GLU A 629 -39.16 -21.83 2.98
N SER A 630 -39.89 -20.85 2.42
CA SER A 630 -41.36 -20.89 2.27
C SER A 630 -41.81 -21.96 1.27
N LYS A 631 -41.04 -22.21 0.20
CA LYS A 631 -41.25 -23.38 -0.70
C LYS A 631 -40.96 -24.72 -0.02
N ARG A 632 -40.00 -24.76 0.93
CA ARG A 632 -39.68 -25.96 1.71
C ARG A 632 -40.77 -26.26 2.75
N GLN A 633 -41.34 -25.22 3.36
CA GLN A 633 -42.50 -25.33 4.27
C GLN A 633 -43.78 -25.74 3.53
N GLN A 634 -44.10 -25.16 2.36
CA GLN A 634 -45.25 -25.58 1.54
C GLN A 634 -45.14 -27.03 1.05
N ARG A 635 -43.92 -27.54 0.78
CA ARG A 635 -43.71 -28.93 0.39
C ARG A 635 -43.89 -29.92 1.56
N CYS A 636 -43.65 -29.48 2.80
CA CYS A 636 -43.95 -30.26 4.01
C CYS A 636 -45.44 -30.20 4.38
N GLU A 637 -46.13 -29.08 4.13
CA GLU A 637 -47.55 -28.89 4.50
C GLU A 637 -48.52 -29.64 3.57
N VAL A 638 -48.17 -29.80 2.28
CA VAL A 638 -48.97 -30.58 1.30
C VAL A 638 -48.90 -32.10 1.54
N THR A 639 -47.92 -32.59 2.31
CA THR A 639 -47.85 -34.01 2.68
C THR A 639 -48.71 -34.35 3.91
N ILE A 640 -49.06 -33.35 4.73
CA ILE A 640 -49.76 -33.55 6.02
C ILE A 640 -51.30 -33.49 5.87
N THR A 641 -51.84 -33.02 4.74
CA THR A 641 -53.30 -32.89 4.51
C THR A 641 -53.95 -34.05 3.76
N ARG A 642 -53.22 -35.14 3.48
CA ARG A 642 -53.75 -36.36 2.82
C ARG A 642 -53.75 -37.60 3.73
N GLU A 643 -54.00 -37.43 5.02
CA GLU A 643 -54.28 -38.59 5.89
C GLU A 643 -55.06 -38.09 7.11
N ASN A 644 -56.37 -37.89 6.96
CA ASN A 644 -57.32 -37.82 8.06
C ASN A 644 -58.75 -37.97 7.52
N GLN A 645 -59.21 -39.21 7.43
CA GLN A 645 -60.61 -39.57 7.70
C GLN A 645 -60.64 -40.87 8.53
N PRO A 646 -61.65 -41.05 9.40
CA PRO A 646 -61.49 -41.76 10.67
C PRO A 646 -62.13 -43.15 10.67
N THR A 647 -61.60 -44.07 11.47
CA THR A 647 -62.39 -45.12 12.13
C THR A 647 -61.75 -45.57 13.45
N ASP A 648 -62.64 -46.01 14.32
CA ASP A 648 -62.62 -46.15 15.77
C ASP A 648 -61.71 -47.20 16.41
N ASP A 649 -61.62 -47.02 17.73
CA ASP A 649 -61.49 -48.00 18.81
C ASP A 649 -60.13 -48.61 19.19
N GLY A 650 -59.94 -48.61 20.52
CA GLY A 650 -58.69 -48.89 21.22
C GLY A 650 -58.65 -50.21 21.98
N ASN A 651 -57.44 -50.58 22.42
CA ASN A 651 -57.12 -51.07 23.76
C ASN A 651 -55.64 -51.46 23.87
N VAL A 652 -55.04 -51.08 25.02
CA VAL A 652 -54.10 -51.81 25.89
C VAL A 652 -52.95 -52.62 25.23
N THR A 653 -51.68 -52.32 25.56
CA THR A 653 -50.77 -53.10 26.44
C THR A 653 -49.29 -52.71 26.19
N THR A 654 -48.48 -52.82 27.25
CA THR A 654 -47.07 -52.44 27.47
C THR A 654 -46.00 -53.23 26.68
N SER A 655 -44.98 -52.50 26.15
CA SER A 655 -43.50 -52.72 25.94
C SER A 655 -42.84 -54.13 26.00
N PRO A 656 -41.62 -54.41 25.44
CA PRO A 656 -40.65 -53.60 24.66
C PRO A 656 -40.01 -54.32 23.41
N THR A 657 -38.94 -53.71 22.85
CA THR A 657 -37.86 -54.24 21.96
C THR A 657 -38.09 -54.36 20.44
N SER A 658 -37.40 -53.52 19.66
CA SER A 658 -36.22 -53.90 18.85
C SER A 658 -35.91 -52.86 17.74
N ALA A 659 -34.79 -52.14 17.88
CA ALA A 659 -34.17 -51.40 16.78
C ALA A 659 -32.64 -51.53 16.88
N SER A 660 -32.19 -52.78 16.87
CA SER A 660 -30.81 -53.20 16.63
C SER A 660 -30.62 -53.51 15.15
N ALA A 661 -30.56 -52.49 14.28
CA ALA A 661 -30.16 -52.69 12.88
C ALA A 661 -29.83 -51.37 12.14
N LEU A 662 -28.93 -50.54 12.68
CA LEU A 662 -28.20 -49.54 11.85
C LEU A 662 -26.90 -49.06 12.51
N GLN A 663 -26.35 -49.89 13.42
CA GLN A 663 -25.09 -49.67 14.14
C GLN A 663 -24.00 -50.67 13.67
N ARG A 664 -23.83 -50.87 12.36
CA ARG A 664 -22.64 -51.52 11.77
C ARG A 664 -22.39 -50.97 10.37
N ARG A 665 -21.15 -50.56 10.10
CA ARG A 665 -20.63 -49.76 8.97
C ARG A 665 -20.83 -48.26 9.23
N ILE A 666 -19.88 -47.51 9.78
CA ILE A 666 -18.50 -47.33 9.29
C ILE A 666 -17.59 -47.09 10.51
N GLU A 667 -16.93 -48.14 10.98
CA GLU A 667 -15.57 -48.04 11.52
C GLU A 667 -14.64 -48.28 10.33
N ASP A 668 -13.70 -47.36 10.12
CA ASP A 668 -12.35 -47.57 9.58
C ASP A 668 -11.84 -46.29 8.92
N ALA A 669 -11.15 -45.44 9.69
CA ALA A 669 -9.87 -44.81 9.35
C ALA A 669 -9.52 -43.63 10.27
N HIS A 670 -8.96 -43.89 11.45
CA HIS A 670 -7.96 -43.02 12.10
C HIS A 670 -7.06 -43.84 13.05
N PRO A 671 -5.73 -43.66 13.02
CA PRO A 671 -4.82 -44.03 14.12
C PRO A 671 -4.26 -42.74 14.79
N PRO A 672 -3.57 -42.80 15.95
CA PRO A 672 -4.15 -42.36 17.22
C PRO A 672 -3.35 -41.23 17.91
N ILE A 673 -3.97 -40.51 18.85
CA ILE A 673 -3.21 -39.83 19.92
C ILE A 673 -3.81 -40.20 21.28
N VAL A 674 -2.88 -40.67 22.11
CA VAL A 674 -2.88 -41.08 23.51
C VAL A 674 -3.66 -40.12 24.44
N ARG A 675 -4.45 -40.72 25.34
CA ARG A 675 -4.98 -40.14 26.58
C ARG A 675 -4.02 -40.38 27.75
N VAL A 676 -4.14 -39.56 28.78
CA VAL A 676 -3.88 -39.77 30.24
C VAL A 676 -3.56 -38.38 30.82
N ASP A 677 -4.04 -37.87 31.93
CA ASP A 677 -5.10 -38.15 32.93
C ASP A 677 -5.29 -36.79 33.66
N ASP A 678 -6.53 -36.36 33.94
CA ASP A 678 -7.13 -36.29 35.28
C ASP A 678 -6.44 -35.29 36.24
N ASP A 679 -7.13 -34.21 36.62
CA ASP A 679 -7.60 -34.06 38.01
C ASP A 679 -8.50 -32.81 38.16
N SER A 680 -9.46 -33.01 39.03
CA SER A 680 -10.55 -32.17 39.48
C SER A 680 -10.13 -30.98 40.34
N SER A 681 -10.87 -29.86 40.22
CA SER A 681 -11.30 -29.04 41.35
C SER A 681 -12.32 -28.01 40.86
N GLU A 682 -13.60 -28.21 41.21
CA GLU A 682 -14.57 -27.11 41.23
C GLU A 682 -14.24 -26.14 42.38
N PRO A 683 -14.61 -24.86 42.22
CA PRO A 683 -15.40 -24.28 43.29
C PRO A 683 -16.65 -23.56 42.78
N GLU A 684 -17.75 -23.94 43.41
CA GLU A 684 -18.90 -23.16 43.88
C GLU A 684 -19.45 -21.98 43.06
N SER A 685 -20.74 -22.13 42.79
CA SER A 685 -21.66 -21.19 42.17
C SER A 685 -21.79 -19.85 42.90
N ILE A 686 -21.61 -18.76 42.17
CA ILE A 686 -22.27 -17.48 42.46
C ILE A 686 -23.28 -17.22 41.34
N GLY A 687 -24.56 -17.32 41.69
CA GLY A 687 -25.67 -16.99 40.83
C GLY A 687 -25.70 -15.49 40.52
N SER A 688 -25.59 -15.17 39.23
CA SER A 688 -26.20 -13.97 38.67
C SER A 688 -26.69 -14.32 37.28
N SER A 689 -27.99 -14.24 37.07
CA SER A 689 -28.65 -14.51 35.79
C SER A 689 -28.06 -13.62 34.70
N LEU A 690 -27.28 -14.21 33.79
CA LEU A 690 -26.84 -13.53 32.60
C LEU A 690 -28.05 -13.13 31.73
N PRO A 691 -28.06 -11.92 31.15
CA PRO A 691 -29.09 -11.54 30.18
C PRO A 691 -29.05 -12.50 28.99
N LYS A 692 -30.24 -12.97 28.56
CA LYS A 692 -30.45 -14.01 27.54
C LYS A 692 -29.66 -13.79 26.22
N GLY A 693 -29.23 -12.57 25.92
CA GLY A 693 -28.38 -12.26 24.78
C GLY A 693 -26.94 -12.80 24.86
N LEU A 694 -26.37 -12.98 26.05
CA LEU A 694 -25.01 -13.49 26.21
C LEU A 694 -24.95 -15.04 26.16
N THR A 695 -26.03 -15.72 26.54
CA THR A 695 -26.17 -17.18 26.41
C THR A 695 -26.29 -17.62 24.94
N VAL A 696 -26.93 -16.81 24.10
CA VAL A 696 -26.98 -17.03 22.64
C VAL A 696 -25.59 -16.85 22.01
N ALA A 697 -24.77 -15.93 22.52
CA ALA A 697 -23.39 -15.74 22.05
C ALA A 697 -22.47 -16.94 22.39
N LEU A 698 -22.71 -17.62 23.51
CA LEU A 698 -21.95 -18.81 23.91
C LEU A 698 -22.42 -20.08 23.20
N ALA A 699 -23.70 -20.22 22.89
CA ALA A 699 -24.23 -21.37 22.13
C ALA A 699 -23.76 -21.40 20.67
N VAL A 700 -23.41 -20.24 20.09
CA VAL A 700 -22.82 -20.14 18.74
C VAL A 700 -21.32 -20.48 18.73
N GLY A 701 -20.66 -20.51 19.90
CA GLY A 701 -19.22 -20.80 20.02
C GLY A 701 -18.81 -22.23 19.63
N GLN A 702 -19.75 -23.18 19.55
CA GLN A 702 -19.47 -24.56 19.17
C GLN A 702 -19.63 -24.83 17.66
N GLY A 703 -20.04 -23.85 16.85
CA GLY A 703 -20.32 -24.01 15.42
C GLY A 703 -19.50 -23.08 14.50
N VAL A 704 -18.42 -23.61 13.92
CA VAL A 704 -17.75 -23.16 12.67
C VAL A 704 -17.27 -21.70 12.64
N GLY A 705 -15.98 -21.49 12.93
CA GLY A 705 -15.26 -20.22 13.09
C GLY A 705 -15.22 -19.22 11.91
N ARG A 706 -16.02 -19.39 10.85
CA ARG A 706 -16.23 -18.38 9.80
C ARG A 706 -17.61 -17.73 9.84
N LEU A 707 -18.64 -18.45 10.31
CA LEU A 707 -20.02 -17.93 10.34
C LEU A 707 -20.23 -16.98 11.54
N GLY A 708 -19.65 -17.31 12.70
CA GLY A 708 -19.74 -16.48 13.91
C GLY A 708 -19.10 -15.09 13.77
N LYS A 709 -17.98 -14.97 13.03
CA LYS A 709 -17.30 -13.68 12.79
C LYS A 709 -18.17 -12.74 11.95
N ALA A 710 -18.81 -13.25 10.90
CA ALA A 710 -19.65 -12.45 9.99
C ALA A 710 -20.97 -11.98 10.63
N VAL A 711 -21.55 -12.80 11.52
CA VAL A 711 -22.80 -12.47 12.23
C VAL A 711 -22.56 -11.40 13.32
N LEU A 712 -21.42 -11.44 14.01
CA LEU A 712 -21.07 -10.46 15.06
C LEU A 712 -20.49 -9.15 14.50
N SER A 713 -19.78 -9.19 13.36
CA SER A 713 -19.14 -7.99 12.78
C SER A 713 -20.15 -6.99 12.21
N SER A 714 -21.29 -7.45 11.69
CA SER A 714 -22.29 -6.57 11.06
C SER A 714 -22.94 -5.59 12.05
N PRO A 715 -23.48 -6.01 13.22
CA PRO A 715 -23.96 -5.10 14.26
C PRO A 715 -22.86 -4.20 14.82
N MET A 716 -21.64 -4.72 14.97
CA MET A 716 -20.49 -3.95 15.43
C MET A 716 -20.19 -2.77 14.51
N HIS A 717 -20.04 -3.00 13.20
CA HIS A 717 -19.75 -1.94 12.23
C HIS A 717 -20.89 -0.93 12.12
N PHE A 718 -22.14 -1.39 12.22
CA PHE A 718 -23.31 -0.51 12.25
C PHE A 718 -23.32 0.40 13.49
N SER A 719 -23.22 -0.16 14.69
CA SER A 719 -23.20 0.60 15.94
C SER A 719 -22.00 1.53 16.01
N LEU A 720 -20.82 1.07 15.59
CA LEU A 720 -19.60 1.88 15.56
C LEU A 720 -19.70 3.01 14.52
N GLY A 721 -20.31 2.76 13.36
CA GLY A 721 -20.58 3.78 12.35
C GLY A 721 -21.53 4.87 12.85
N ILE A 722 -22.57 4.50 13.61
CA ILE A 722 -23.49 5.46 14.25
C ILE A 722 -22.79 6.21 15.38
N ALA A 723 -22.14 5.50 16.30
CA ALA A 723 -21.43 6.10 17.43
C ALA A 723 -20.36 7.10 16.97
N ARG A 724 -19.51 6.70 16.01
CA ARG A 724 -18.50 7.58 15.41
C ARG A 724 -19.15 8.74 14.65
N GLY A 725 -20.31 8.52 14.04
CA GLY A 725 -21.11 9.57 13.40
C GLY A 725 -21.53 10.65 14.40
N PHE A 726 -22.17 10.26 15.50
CA PHE A 726 -22.56 11.17 16.58
C PHE A 726 -21.36 11.84 17.27
N GLN A 727 -20.24 11.14 17.45
CA GLN A 727 -19.01 11.73 18.01
C GLN A 727 -18.37 12.77 17.10
N SER A 728 -18.49 12.60 15.78
CA SER A 728 -17.86 13.48 14.79
C SER A 728 -18.65 14.77 14.56
N ILE A 729 -19.96 14.78 14.80
CA ILE A 729 -20.83 15.95 14.57
C ILE A 729 -20.47 17.15 15.47
N PRO A 730 -20.20 17.00 16.79
CA PRO A 730 -19.71 18.10 17.62
C PRO A 730 -18.31 18.61 17.29
N ILE A 731 -17.47 17.79 16.67
CA ILE A 731 -16.13 18.17 16.24
C ILE A 731 -16.20 18.99 14.94
N ALA A 732 -17.06 18.57 14.01
CA ALA A 732 -17.72 19.47 13.07
C ALA A 732 -18.38 20.63 13.86
N TYR A 733 -18.75 21.79 13.36
CA TYR A 733 -19.14 22.97 14.20
C TYR A 733 -18.16 23.47 15.31
N GLY A 734 -17.06 22.76 15.62
CA GLY A 734 -15.89 23.28 16.35
C GLY A 734 -15.97 23.19 17.88
N ASP A 735 -16.59 22.15 18.44
CA ASP A 735 -16.52 21.84 19.87
C ASP A 735 -15.19 21.16 20.23
N THR A 736 -14.36 21.83 21.04
CA THR A 736 -13.06 21.33 21.50
C THR A 736 -13.15 20.43 22.75
N THR A 737 -14.35 20.20 23.28
CA THR A 737 -14.56 19.42 24.52
C THR A 737 -14.81 17.94 24.25
N VAL A 738 -14.83 17.50 22.98
CA VAL A 738 -14.99 16.08 22.63
C VAL A 738 -13.70 15.31 22.95
N ARG A 739 -13.83 14.28 23.79
CA ARG A 739 -12.70 13.48 24.27
C ARG A 739 -12.20 12.51 23.19
N LYS A 740 -10.94 12.11 23.30
CA LYS A 740 -10.35 11.08 22.44
C LYS A 740 -10.78 9.70 22.97
N PRO A 741 -11.22 8.78 22.10
CA PRO A 741 -11.65 7.46 22.50
C PRO A 741 -10.43 6.66 22.95
N GLU A 742 -10.61 5.92 24.03
CA GLU A 742 -9.62 5.00 24.54
C GLU A 742 -9.58 3.73 23.69
N LYS A 743 -8.41 3.07 23.62
CA LYS A 743 -8.24 1.86 22.82
C LYS A 743 -8.87 0.67 23.53
N VAL A 744 -9.81 0.01 22.87
CA VAL A 744 -10.45 -1.21 23.39
C VAL A 744 -9.49 -2.39 23.24
N SER A 745 -9.14 -3.01 24.36
CA SER A 745 -8.22 -4.15 24.39
C SER A 745 -8.91 -5.50 24.55
N GLY A 746 -10.19 -5.54 24.92
CA GLY A 746 -10.98 -6.76 25.11
C GLY A 746 -12.39 -6.45 25.60
N ILE A 747 -13.18 -7.46 26.00
CA ILE A 747 -14.60 -7.28 26.38
C ILE A 747 -14.76 -6.32 27.55
N LEU A 748 -14.03 -6.54 28.66
CA LEU A 748 -14.11 -5.69 29.85
C LEU A 748 -13.68 -4.25 29.54
N SER A 749 -12.57 -4.09 28.80
CA SER A 749 -12.11 -2.78 28.33
C SER A 749 -13.13 -2.13 27.39
N GLY A 750 -13.81 -2.89 26.54
CA GLY A 750 -14.84 -2.38 25.62
C GLY A 750 -16.07 -1.87 26.35
N ILE A 751 -16.50 -2.58 27.40
CA ILE A 751 -17.58 -2.14 28.29
C ILE A 751 -17.14 -0.91 29.07
N GLU A 752 -15.93 -0.92 29.66
CA GLU A 752 -15.40 0.21 30.43
C GLU A 752 -15.30 1.49 29.58
N VAL A 753 -14.71 1.39 28.39
CA VAL A 753 -14.61 2.51 27.44
C VAL A 753 -16.00 2.96 26.99
N GLY A 754 -16.91 2.03 26.71
CA GLY A 754 -18.30 2.33 26.37
C GLY A 754 -19.08 3.04 27.49
N SER A 755 -18.89 2.62 28.74
CA SER A 755 -19.51 3.24 29.92
C SER A 755 -18.91 4.62 30.23
N LYS A 756 -17.60 4.80 30.08
CA LYS A 756 -16.94 6.11 30.19
C LYS A 756 -17.45 7.07 29.11
N GLU A 757 -17.53 6.62 27.86
CA GLU A 757 -18.08 7.41 26.74
C GLU A 757 -19.55 7.76 26.96
N LEU A 758 -20.35 6.86 27.53
CA LEU A 758 -21.72 7.17 27.92
C LEU A 758 -21.77 8.25 29.01
N GLY A 759 -21.02 8.07 30.09
CA GLY A 759 -20.97 9.02 31.21
C GLY A 759 -20.47 10.41 30.78
N TYR A 760 -19.35 10.45 30.06
CA TYR A 760 -18.80 11.70 29.53
C TYR A 760 -19.69 12.32 28.45
N GLY A 761 -20.31 11.52 27.58
CA GLY A 761 -21.24 12.02 26.55
C GLY A 761 -22.44 12.76 27.15
N PHE A 762 -23.02 12.23 28.23
CA PHE A 762 -24.10 12.90 28.97
C PHE A 762 -23.60 14.11 29.77
N TYR A 763 -22.49 13.95 30.51
CA TYR A 763 -21.92 15.04 31.30
C TYR A 763 -21.51 16.23 30.44
N ASP A 764 -20.72 16.01 29.38
CA ASP A 764 -20.24 17.05 28.47
C ASP A 764 -21.36 17.61 27.58
N GLY A 765 -22.47 16.87 27.41
CA GLY A 765 -23.69 17.32 26.73
C GLY A 765 -24.51 18.28 27.58
N VAL A 766 -24.77 17.94 28.85
CA VAL A 766 -25.56 18.75 29.78
C VAL A 766 -24.78 19.98 30.25
N THR A 767 -23.54 19.80 30.70
CA THR A 767 -22.69 20.92 31.15
C THR A 767 -22.34 21.86 30.00
N GLY A 768 -22.30 21.33 28.76
CA GLY A 768 -22.05 22.09 27.54
C GLY A 768 -23.03 23.25 27.30
N ILE A 769 -24.28 23.14 27.77
CA ILE A 769 -25.30 24.20 27.64
C ILE A 769 -24.86 25.49 28.34
N VAL A 770 -24.13 25.39 29.45
CA VAL A 770 -23.70 26.53 30.26
C VAL A 770 -22.22 26.86 30.00
N MET A 771 -21.38 25.83 29.91
CA MET A 771 -19.93 26.01 29.77
C MET A 771 -19.52 26.53 28.39
N GLN A 772 -20.21 26.13 27.30
CA GLN A 772 -19.88 26.59 25.95
C GLN A 772 -20.21 28.08 25.72
N PRO A 773 -21.36 28.63 26.16
CA PRO A 773 -21.62 30.07 26.12
C PRO A 773 -20.58 30.89 26.90
N VAL A 774 -20.24 30.48 28.12
CA VAL A 774 -19.27 31.18 28.98
C VAL A 774 -17.88 31.18 28.34
N ARG A 775 -17.46 30.04 27.79
CA ARG A 775 -16.18 29.90 27.09
C ARG A 775 -16.16 30.68 25.78
N GLY A 776 -17.24 30.61 25.01
CA GLY A 776 -17.41 31.40 23.79
C GLY A 776 -17.35 32.90 24.07
N ALA A 777 -17.99 33.37 25.14
CA ALA A 777 -17.93 34.77 25.56
C ALA A 777 -16.51 35.23 25.91
N LYS A 778 -15.72 34.38 26.58
CA LYS A 778 -14.31 34.64 26.90
C LYS A 778 -13.41 34.67 25.66
N GLU A 779 -13.67 33.81 24.68
CA GLU A 779 -12.85 33.67 23.47
C GLU A 779 -13.19 34.69 22.36
N GLY A 780 -14.41 35.24 22.33
CA GLY A 780 -14.85 36.10 21.23
C GLY A 780 -15.96 37.12 21.56
N GLY A 781 -16.14 37.47 22.84
CA GLY A 781 -17.14 38.44 23.28
C GLY A 781 -18.58 38.02 22.92
N ALA A 782 -19.43 38.97 22.56
CA ALA A 782 -20.85 38.70 22.24
C ALA A 782 -21.03 37.73 21.06
N ILE A 783 -20.17 37.80 20.03
CA ILE A 783 -20.21 36.89 18.88
C ILE A 783 -19.78 35.48 19.31
N GLY A 784 -18.81 35.38 20.21
CA GLY A 784 -18.38 34.12 20.78
C GLY A 784 -19.44 33.49 21.70
N LEU A 785 -20.19 34.30 22.48
CA LEU A 785 -21.32 33.84 23.30
C LEU A 785 -22.40 33.15 22.46
N VAL A 786 -22.82 33.77 21.35
CA VAL A 786 -23.84 33.21 20.44
C VAL A 786 -23.35 31.90 19.80
N LYS A 787 -22.08 31.86 19.38
CA LYS A 787 -21.46 30.61 18.89
C LYS A 787 -21.41 29.54 19.99
N GLY A 788 -21.14 29.93 21.23
CA GLY A 788 -21.13 29.05 22.40
C GLY A 788 -22.51 28.46 22.73
N ILE A 789 -23.58 29.24 22.58
CA ILE A 789 -24.97 28.76 22.73
C ILE A 789 -25.28 27.69 21.67
N GLY A 790 -24.92 27.94 20.40
CA GLY A 790 -25.07 26.96 19.33
C GLY A 790 -24.30 25.65 19.59
N LYS A 791 -23.07 25.76 20.10
CA LYS A 791 -22.26 24.60 20.50
C LYS A 791 -22.86 23.83 21.69
N GLY A 792 -23.41 24.54 22.68
CA GLY A 792 -24.05 23.92 23.85
C GLY A 792 -25.32 23.14 23.48
N VAL A 793 -26.19 23.73 22.64
CA VAL A 793 -27.41 23.07 22.16
C VAL A 793 -27.09 21.87 21.26
N GLY A 794 -26.12 22.01 20.34
CA GLY A 794 -25.64 20.89 19.54
C GLY A 794 -25.03 19.77 20.38
N GLY A 795 -24.24 20.13 21.41
CA GLY A 795 -23.60 19.18 22.32
C GLY A 795 -24.62 18.35 23.09
N LEU A 796 -25.74 18.94 23.49
CA LEU A 796 -26.83 18.27 24.20
C LEU A 796 -27.50 17.15 23.40
N VAL A 797 -27.56 17.28 22.06
CA VAL A 797 -28.17 16.27 21.19
C VAL A 797 -27.16 15.20 20.79
N PHE A 798 -25.97 15.62 20.38
CA PHE A 798 -25.04 14.71 19.70
C PHE A 798 -24.09 13.96 20.64
N LYS A 799 -23.69 14.54 21.79
CA LYS A 799 -22.78 13.87 22.73
C LYS A 799 -23.45 12.73 23.53
N PRO A 800 -24.71 12.87 23.98
CA PRO A 800 -25.42 11.72 24.56
C PRO A 800 -25.68 10.62 23.53
N GLY A 801 -25.99 10.96 22.27
CA GLY A 801 -26.14 10.00 21.19
C GLY A 801 -24.85 9.22 20.91
N ALA A 802 -23.70 9.90 20.92
CA ALA A 802 -22.38 9.26 20.83
C ALA A 802 -22.14 8.24 21.95
N GLY A 803 -22.49 8.58 23.18
CA GLY A 803 -22.39 7.68 24.33
C GLY A 803 -23.35 6.48 24.23
N LEU A 804 -24.61 6.73 23.82
CA LEU A 804 -25.67 5.73 23.74
C LEU A 804 -25.36 4.65 22.69
N PHE A 805 -24.88 5.05 21.51
CA PHE A 805 -24.48 4.11 20.47
C PHE A 805 -23.04 3.60 20.65
N GLY A 806 -22.21 4.34 21.39
CA GLY A 806 -20.84 3.96 21.74
C GLY A 806 -20.80 2.73 22.64
N LEU A 807 -21.68 2.63 23.63
CA LEU A 807 -21.68 1.49 24.56
C LEU A 807 -21.83 0.12 23.87
N PRO A 808 -22.85 -0.13 23.03
CA PRO A 808 -22.92 -1.39 22.27
C PRO A 808 -21.77 -1.51 21.26
N ALA A 809 -21.34 -0.41 20.62
CA ALA A 809 -20.25 -0.44 19.65
C ALA A 809 -18.92 -0.90 20.26
N TYR A 810 -18.50 -0.30 21.39
CA TYR A 810 -17.25 -0.63 22.08
C TYR A 810 -17.33 -1.99 22.78
N ALA A 811 -18.51 -2.41 23.27
CA ALA A 811 -18.70 -3.76 23.78
C ALA A 811 -18.53 -4.82 22.66
N PHE A 812 -19.15 -4.63 21.49
CA PHE A 812 -18.95 -5.51 20.34
C PHE A 812 -17.52 -5.47 19.80
N GLN A 813 -16.89 -4.29 19.80
CA GLN A 813 -15.46 -4.17 19.48
C GLN A 813 -14.61 -4.98 20.47
N GLY A 814 -14.95 -4.97 21.76
CA GLY A 814 -14.31 -5.79 22.79
C GLY A 814 -14.47 -7.28 22.55
N VAL A 815 -15.68 -7.74 22.20
CA VAL A 815 -15.95 -9.14 21.82
C VAL A 815 -15.18 -9.53 20.57
N SER A 816 -15.16 -8.66 19.56
CA SER A 816 -14.39 -8.86 18.34
C SER A 816 -12.89 -8.94 18.64
N GLN A 817 -12.35 -8.07 19.50
CA GLN A 817 -10.96 -8.12 19.93
C GLN A 817 -10.63 -9.43 20.68
N GLU A 818 -11.54 -9.94 21.50
CA GLU A 818 -11.34 -11.20 22.23
C GLU A 818 -11.40 -12.42 21.31
N LEU A 819 -12.32 -12.43 20.35
CA LEU A 819 -12.32 -13.42 19.26
C LEU A 819 -11.03 -13.31 18.43
N HIS A 820 -10.56 -12.10 18.13
CA HIS A 820 -9.27 -11.90 17.45
C HIS A 820 -8.07 -12.34 18.29
N LYS A 821 -8.12 -12.30 19.63
CA LYS A 821 -7.06 -12.91 20.47
C LYS A 821 -7.13 -14.43 20.46
N LEU A 822 -8.33 -15.00 20.48
CA LEU A 822 -8.54 -16.44 20.43
C LEU A 822 -8.08 -17.04 19.10
N PHE A 823 -8.23 -16.31 17.98
CA PHE A 823 -7.84 -16.78 16.64
C PHE A 823 -6.54 -16.16 16.06
N GLY A 824 -6.04 -15.05 16.60
CA GLY A 824 -4.99 -14.21 15.99
C GLY A 824 -3.69 -14.09 16.81
N THR A 825 -3.41 -15.05 17.69
CA THR A 825 -2.25 -15.04 18.59
C THR A 825 -0.93 -15.52 17.97
N ASP A 826 -0.92 -15.97 16.73
CA ASP A 826 0.23 -16.64 16.13
C ASP A 826 1.41 -15.68 15.82
N TYR A 827 1.16 -14.53 15.18
CA TYR A 827 2.25 -13.68 14.69
C TYR A 827 3.02 -12.92 15.78
N LYS A 828 2.38 -12.44 16.87
CA LYS A 828 3.13 -11.75 17.95
C LYS A 828 4.09 -12.73 18.63
N ARG A 829 3.61 -13.97 18.84
CA ARG A 829 4.42 -15.07 19.35
C ARG A 829 5.53 -15.42 18.36
N HIS A 830 5.24 -15.47 17.07
CA HIS A 830 6.22 -15.71 16.02
C HIS A 830 7.32 -14.63 15.99
N ILE A 831 6.96 -13.34 16.03
CA ILE A 831 7.92 -12.23 16.09
C ILE A 831 8.75 -12.32 17.36
N ALA A 832 8.11 -12.49 18.52
CA ALA A 832 8.81 -12.63 19.80
C ALA A 832 9.78 -13.83 19.79
N ALA A 833 9.33 -15.00 19.32
CA ALA A 833 10.15 -16.20 19.19
C ALA A 833 11.32 -15.98 18.21
N SER A 834 11.09 -15.33 17.08
CA SER A 834 12.14 -15.01 16.11
C SER A 834 13.17 -14.03 16.67
N ARG A 835 12.74 -13.04 17.46
CA ARG A 835 13.64 -12.10 18.16
C ARG A 835 14.44 -12.78 19.26
N LEU A 836 13.85 -13.74 19.98
CA LEU A 836 14.57 -14.57 20.95
C LEU A 836 15.58 -15.48 20.25
N ALA A 837 15.21 -16.10 19.13
CA ALA A 837 16.11 -16.93 18.32
C ALA A 837 17.28 -16.11 17.77
N GLN A 838 17.00 -14.91 17.24
CA GLN A 838 18.02 -13.94 16.83
C GLN A 838 18.97 -13.62 17.99
N GLY A 839 18.44 -13.29 19.18
CA GLY A 839 19.24 -12.98 20.35
C GLY A 839 20.13 -14.12 20.81
N ARG A 840 19.64 -15.37 20.77
CA ARG A 840 20.43 -16.58 21.09
C ARG A 840 21.55 -16.82 20.07
N GLU A 841 21.27 -16.61 18.80
CA GLU A 841 22.30 -16.73 17.75
C GLU A 841 23.39 -15.65 17.93
N GLU A 842 22.99 -14.41 18.17
CA GLU A 842 23.94 -13.31 18.46
C GLU A 842 24.74 -13.60 19.73
N LEU A 843 24.12 -14.14 20.78
CA LEU A 843 24.79 -14.55 22.02
C LEU A 843 25.85 -15.63 21.77
N SER A 844 25.56 -16.62 20.92
CA SER A 844 26.52 -17.68 20.58
C SER A 844 27.79 -17.17 19.88
N ARG A 845 27.72 -15.99 19.25
CA ARG A 845 28.85 -15.30 18.58
C ARG A 845 29.47 -14.20 19.44
N CYS A 846 28.87 -13.86 20.57
CA CYS A 846 29.28 -12.75 21.44
C CYS A 846 30.36 -13.19 22.43
N GLY A 847 31.45 -12.43 22.50
CA GLY A 847 32.54 -12.67 23.43
C GLY A 847 32.15 -12.40 24.89
N VAL A 848 32.83 -13.06 25.83
CA VAL A 848 32.54 -12.95 27.28
C VAL A 848 32.67 -11.51 27.80
N GLU A 849 33.59 -10.72 27.24
CA GLU A 849 33.80 -9.32 27.62
C GLU A 849 32.57 -8.44 27.29
N GLU A 850 32.05 -8.52 26.06
CA GLU A 850 30.86 -7.80 25.62
C GLU A 850 29.63 -8.20 26.46
N GLN A 851 29.48 -9.48 26.78
CA GLN A 851 28.42 -9.95 27.69
C GLN A 851 28.53 -9.33 29.08
N ASN A 852 29.75 -9.27 29.64
CA ASN A 852 29.96 -8.68 30.96
C ASN A 852 29.76 -7.15 30.96
N GLU A 853 30.07 -6.47 29.86
CA GLU A 853 29.77 -5.04 29.68
C GLU A 853 28.25 -4.77 29.65
N ILE A 854 27.49 -5.63 28.95
CA ILE A 854 26.02 -5.57 28.93
C ILE A 854 25.45 -5.69 30.35
N VAL A 855 25.94 -6.66 31.14
CA VAL A 855 25.51 -6.86 32.53
C VAL A 855 25.86 -5.66 33.41
N ARG A 856 27.11 -5.16 33.36
CA ARG A 856 27.54 -4.00 34.14
C ARG A 856 26.72 -2.75 33.83
N THR A 857 26.40 -2.54 32.56
CA THR A 857 25.61 -1.38 32.11
C THR A 857 24.14 -1.52 32.54
N TRP A 858 23.59 -2.74 32.49
CA TRP A 858 22.27 -3.03 33.05
C TRP A 858 22.18 -2.70 34.54
N GLU A 859 23.16 -3.14 35.33
CA GLU A 859 23.23 -2.85 36.77
C GLU A 859 23.30 -1.35 37.05
N LYS A 860 24.03 -0.57 36.23
CA LYS A 860 24.06 0.90 36.36
C LYS A 860 22.71 1.58 36.04
N ILE A 861 21.95 1.04 35.11
CA ILE A 861 20.66 1.63 34.68
C ILE A 861 19.52 1.23 35.63
N CYS A 862 19.58 0.01 36.18
CA CYS A 862 18.47 -0.60 36.91
C CYS A 862 18.71 -0.87 38.39
N GLY A 863 19.96 -0.72 38.86
CA GLY A 863 20.38 -0.92 40.24
C GLY A 863 20.26 0.31 41.13
#